data_AF-A0A5M9K9I0-F1
#
_entry.id   AF-A0A5M9K9I0-F1
#
_cell.length_a   1.000
_cell.length_b   1.000
_cell.length_c   1.000
_cell.angle_alpha   90.00
_cell.angle_beta   90.00
_cell.angle_gamma   90.00
#
_symmetry.space_group_name_H-M   'P 1'
#
loop_
_entity.id
_entity.type
_entity.pdbx_description
1 polymer ?
#
loop_
_entity_poly.entity_id
_entity_poly.type
_entity_poly.pdbx_seq_one_letter_code
_entity_poly.pdbx_strand_id
1 'polypeptide(L)'
;MASVFDQPRWLGYKHDGYNITTKFDDYLPVRGFRVDESESPDSVLAAYQSWLTLGLLEFVTLRSTREDELMINVIINGQEVQVLCSKKIPVILRHCDTLPARLTKQALQKHVENIESSMNRTMGVLHDLIRSLRVASSGWPNLVPATLYFVCIVCEAVTVALNGLCLKAALPRGLRSPGPRSWNFILELFKDQVQVVAQRNGWCPSILNFLLDDATISVVDYTVKQKSVASGIHTDCSASFCKANIVDPDNYTAKHVNIECTCALVGPLCEGVTNMIIKGQIPILSLDQSHLGQPFCLNVQSADEVEYIAFSHVWADGLGSTTEIGLPGCQVSRLSALATELVPGGHFWIDSLCVPSEHAPRKKAIEMMALTYRKAAKVLVLDASIQSCVSKDSPEQKLLRVLVSSWMRRLWTLQEAVLAAELVFRFSDASLSIHDLIPKMAELHQNPLLTSLSVNVHRLTKKRDVRVFTLGDVSYALRWRTTTRMADETLAIASLLGVDVAVLLGTKSEERIQKLLLMIKNIPLNTLFLSGEKSTTLGFQWAPKTLMNNFGGLNLSPAENQAEVTRVGLIGIYHIYILPTQGLVFEPGQWWQIADQEGPNLQVTDPYDQKPELTKYRCDIIILPNQLSPGNSLAAVAAQFVGSKDGIIHCKYSRRLISFKTTISQKHEHEPIVPRYIGNSKLCVC
;
A
#
# COMPACT_ATOMS: atom_id res chain seq x y z
N MET A 1 -23.64 4.80 -20.94
CA MET A 1 -22.52 5.71 -20.64
C MET A 1 -21.24 4.95 -20.95
N ALA A 2 -20.29 5.54 -21.66
CA ALA A 2 -19.00 4.88 -21.92
C ALA A 2 -18.26 4.68 -20.59
N SER A 3 -17.63 3.51 -20.44
CA SER A 3 -16.84 3.15 -19.27
C SER A 3 -15.46 3.82 -19.35
N VAL A 4 -14.89 4.24 -18.22
CA VAL A 4 -13.48 4.69 -18.14
C VAL A 4 -12.48 3.64 -18.61
N PHE A 5 -12.89 2.37 -18.62
CA PHE A 5 -12.08 1.24 -19.07
C PHE A 5 -12.19 0.95 -20.57
N ASP A 6 -13.08 1.65 -21.29
CA ASP A 6 -13.20 1.54 -22.73
C ASP A 6 -11.91 2.04 -23.40
N GLN A 7 -11.56 1.48 -24.55
CA GLN A 7 -10.43 2.01 -25.31
C GLN A 7 -10.78 3.43 -25.82
N PRO A 8 -9.93 4.44 -25.55
CA PRO A 8 -10.26 5.81 -25.93
C PRO A 8 -10.29 5.92 -27.44
N ARG A 9 -11.37 6.48 -28.00
CA ARG A 9 -11.42 6.79 -29.43
C ARG A 9 -10.34 7.80 -29.77
N TRP A 10 -9.65 7.57 -30.89
CA TRP A 10 -8.79 8.57 -31.48
C TRP A 10 -9.64 9.72 -32.01
N LEU A 11 -9.34 10.94 -31.58
CA LEU A 11 -10.11 12.13 -31.96
C LEU A 11 -9.58 12.82 -33.22
N GLY A 12 -8.57 12.25 -33.88
CA GLY A 12 -8.15 12.67 -35.22
C GLY A 12 -7.26 13.92 -35.28
N TYR A 13 -6.62 14.33 -34.19
CA TYR A 13 -5.68 15.46 -34.22
C TYR A 13 -4.37 15.05 -34.88
N LYS A 14 -4.03 15.70 -36.00
CA LYS A 14 -2.86 15.38 -36.83
C LYS A 14 -1.55 15.45 -36.04
N HIS A 15 -1.02 14.30 -35.66
CA HIS A 15 0.25 14.15 -34.95
C HIS A 15 1.42 13.96 -35.93
N ASP A 16 1.22 13.10 -36.93
CA ASP A 16 2.23 12.73 -37.92
C ASP A 16 2.57 13.88 -38.90
N GLY A 17 3.79 13.83 -39.46
CA GLY A 17 4.25 14.78 -40.48
C GLY A 17 4.90 16.07 -39.94
N TYR A 18 5.23 16.10 -38.65
CA TYR A 18 5.91 17.22 -37.99
C TYR A 18 7.23 16.76 -37.35
N ASN A 19 8.17 17.69 -37.14
CA ASN A 19 9.42 17.41 -36.44
C ASN A 19 9.19 17.20 -34.93
N ILE A 20 10.05 16.40 -34.30
CA ILE A 20 10.07 16.18 -32.85
C ILE A 20 10.30 17.52 -32.14
N THR A 21 9.49 17.80 -31.12
CA THR A 21 9.67 18.97 -30.26
C THR A 21 10.64 18.69 -29.12
N THR A 22 11.59 19.61 -28.89
CA THR A 22 12.59 19.49 -27.80
C THR A 22 12.15 20.19 -26.51
N LYS A 23 11.02 20.91 -26.56
CA LYS A 23 10.31 21.46 -25.41
C LYS A 23 8.86 20.96 -25.45
N PHE A 24 8.35 20.54 -24.29
CA PHE A 24 7.03 19.94 -24.19
C PHE A 24 5.89 20.90 -24.61
N ASP A 25 5.98 22.17 -24.24
CA ASP A 25 4.94 23.17 -24.55
C ASP A 25 4.96 23.64 -26.03
N ASP A 26 6.00 23.32 -26.80
CA ASP A 26 6.09 23.67 -28.22
C ASP A 26 5.24 22.73 -29.11
N TYR A 27 4.72 21.62 -28.57
CA TYR A 27 4.00 20.59 -29.33
C TYR A 27 2.79 21.13 -30.11
N LEU A 28 1.91 21.88 -29.43
CA LEU A 28 0.70 22.46 -30.03
C LEU A 28 1.01 23.62 -30.99
N PRO A 29 1.86 24.61 -30.62
CA PRO A 29 2.24 25.68 -31.54
C PRO A 29 2.88 25.19 -32.85
N VAL A 30 3.77 24.19 -32.80
CA VAL A 30 4.42 23.62 -34.00
C VAL A 30 3.42 22.98 -34.95
N ARG A 31 2.30 22.49 -34.42
CA ARG A 31 1.19 21.89 -35.18
C ARG A 31 0.08 22.89 -35.50
N GLY A 32 0.36 24.18 -35.34
CA GLY A 32 -0.54 25.27 -35.74
C GLY A 32 -1.72 25.50 -34.80
N PHE A 33 -1.78 24.84 -33.64
CA PHE A 33 -2.89 24.99 -32.70
C PHE A 33 -2.62 26.13 -31.72
N ARG A 34 -3.58 27.06 -31.61
CA ARG A 34 -3.60 28.13 -30.62
C ARG A 34 -4.93 28.05 -29.88
N VAL A 35 -4.88 28.02 -28.55
CA VAL A 35 -6.10 28.07 -27.74
C VAL A 35 -6.65 29.50 -27.85
N ASP A 36 -7.69 29.67 -28.64
CA ASP A 36 -8.46 30.91 -28.77
C ASP A 36 -9.92 30.65 -28.33
N GLU A 37 -10.66 31.69 -27.96
CA GLU A 37 -12.05 31.60 -27.48
C GLU A 37 -13.00 31.03 -28.55
N SER A 38 -12.57 30.97 -29.82
CA SER A 38 -13.33 30.43 -30.96
C SER A 38 -13.18 28.91 -31.19
N GLU A 39 -12.27 28.22 -30.49
CA GLU A 39 -12.05 26.79 -30.69
C GLU A 39 -13.16 25.94 -30.08
N SER A 40 -13.61 24.91 -30.81
CA SER A 40 -14.63 24.00 -30.29
C SER A 40 -14.06 23.12 -29.16
N PRO A 41 -14.87 22.74 -28.16
CA PRO A 41 -14.43 21.83 -27.09
C PRO A 41 -13.84 20.51 -27.62
N ASP A 42 -14.37 19.99 -28.72
CA ASP A 42 -13.89 18.75 -29.35
C ASP A 42 -12.51 18.93 -30.01
N SER A 43 -12.26 20.08 -30.64
CA SER A 43 -10.95 20.44 -31.21
C SER A 43 -9.88 20.52 -30.12
N VAL A 44 -10.21 21.20 -29.00
CA VAL A 44 -9.33 21.30 -27.83
C VAL A 44 -9.04 19.92 -27.24
N LEU A 45 -10.06 19.08 -27.07
CA LEU A 45 -9.91 17.73 -26.53
C LEU A 45 -9.04 16.85 -27.44
N ALA A 46 -9.21 16.93 -28.77
CA ALA A 46 -8.40 16.18 -29.73
C ALA A 46 -6.92 16.60 -29.67
N ALA A 47 -6.67 17.90 -29.64
CA ALA A 47 -5.32 18.47 -29.49
C ALA A 47 -4.65 18.00 -28.18
N TYR A 48 -5.38 18.05 -27.07
CA TYR A 48 -4.87 17.67 -25.75
C TYR A 48 -4.68 16.15 -25.63
N GLN A 49 -5.58 15.34 -26.21
CA GLN A 49 -5.42 13.89 -26.29
C GLN A 49 -4.10 13.55 -27.00
N SER A 50 -3.84 14.17 -28.15
CA SER A 50 -2.61 13.94 -28.93
C SER A 50 -1.35 14.42 -28.20
N TRP A 51 -1.39 15.63 -27.62
CA TRP A 51 -0.25 16.22 -26.89
C TRP A 51 0.15 15.42 -25.66
N LEU A 52 -0.82 15.07 -24.81
CA LEU A 52 -0.57 14.40 -23.54
C LEU A 52 -0.35 12.89 -23.66
N THR A 53 -0.48 12.32 -24.87
CA THR A 53 -0.15 10.92 -25.17
C THR A 53 1.07 10.81 -26.08
N LEU A 54 0.89 10.91 -27.39
CA LEU A 54 1.94 10.80 -28.39
C LEU A 54 3.01 11.88 -28.22
N GLY A 55 2.62 13.14 -28.02
CA GLY A 55 3.55 14.25 -27.82
C GLY A 55 4.44 14.06 -26.58
N LEU A 56 3.85 13.59 -25.48
CA LEU A 56 4.59 13.25 -24.26
C LEU A 56 5.58 12.10 -24.51
N LEU A 57 5.17 11.05 -25.21
CA LEU A 57 6.06 9.92 -25.55
C LEU A 57 7.22 10.34 -26.46
N GLU A 58 6.97 11.17 -27.48
CA GLU A 58 8.02 11.72 -28.35
C GLU A 58 9.04 12.54 -27.56
N PHE A 59 8.53 13.44 -26.72
CA PHE A 59 9.35 14.32 -25.88
C PHE A 59 10.23 13.53 -24.92
N VAL A 60 9.65 12.57 -24.20
CA VAL A 60 10.38 11.75 -23.20
C VAL A 60 11.46 10.92 -23.86
N THR A 61 11.17 10.28 -25.01
CA THR A 61 12.09 9.36 -25.69
C THR A 61 13.08 10.04 -26.64
N LEU A 62 12.88 11.34 -26.94
CA LEU A 62 13.58 12.07 -28.00
C LEU A 62 13.57 11.28 -29.32
N ARG A 63 12.41 10.71 -29.65
CA ARG A 63 12.19 9.85 -30.83
C ARG A 63 10.80 10.13 -31.38
N SER A 64 10.65 10.10 -32.71
CA SER A 64 9.32 10.19 -33.31
C SER A 64 8.51 8.93 -33.04
N THR A 65 7.24 9.11 -32.69
CA THR A 65 6.28 8.05 -32.34
C THR A 65 5.11 8.15 -33.31
N ARG A 66 5.00 7.23 -34.27
CA ARG A 66 3.94 7.36 -35.28
C ARG A 66 2.58 7.06 -34.66
N GLU A 67 1.52 7.65 -35.22
CA GLU A 67 0.15 7.40 -34.71
C GLU A 67 -0.18 5.89 -34.69
N ASP A 68 0.23 5.13 -35.72
CA ASP A 68 0.01 3.68 -35.83
C ASP A 68 0.71 2.81 -34.75
N GLU A 69 1.62 3.40 -33.98
CA GLU A 69 2.26 2.74 -32.85
C GLU A 69 1.38 2.76 -31.60
N LEU A 70 0.43 3.69 -31.47
CA LEU A 70 -0.50 3.72 -30.34
C LEU A 70 -1.93 3.34 -30.72
N MET A 71 -2.27 3.34 -31.99
CA MET A 71 -3.63 3.12 -32.46
C MET A 71 -3.88 1.67 -32.91
N ILE A 72 -5.11 1.21 -32.69
CA ILE A 72 -5.65 -0.01 -33.30
C ILE A 72 -7.07 0.25 -33.82
N ASN A 73 -7.51 -0.55 -34.77
CA ASN A 73 -8.90 -0.53 -35.25
C ASN A 73 -9.72 -1.55 -34.46
N VAL A 74 -10.89 -1.12 -33.97
CA VAL A 74 -11.87 -1.98 -33.30
C VAL A 74 -13.24 -1.80 -33.92
N ILE A 75 -14.06 -2.85 -33.90
CA ILE A 75 -15.43 -2.80 -34.41
C ILE A 75 -16.36 -2.44 -33.24
N ILE A 76 -17.04 -1.30 -33.34
CA ILE A 76 -18.05 -0.85 -32.38
C ILE A 76 -19.36 -0.67 -33.15
N ASN A 77 -20.40 -1.43 -32.77
CA ASN A 77 -21.71 -1.41 -33.44
C ASN A 77 -21.64 -1.64 -34.97
N GLY A 78 -20.72 -2.50 -35.43
CA GLY A 78 -20.53 -2.81 -36.85
C GLY A 78 -19.73 -1.77 -37.64
N GLN A 79 -19.25 -0.69 -37.01
CA GLN A 79 -18.36 0.30 -37.62
C GLN A 79 -16.92 0.14 -37.13
N GLU A 80 -15.97 0.29 -38.04
CA GLU A 80 -14.54 0.32 -37.71
C GLU A 80 -14.18 1.68 -37.11
N VAL A 81 -13.62 1.68 -35.90
CA VAL A 81 -13.26 2.87 -35.14
C VAL A 81 -11.80 2.76 -34.70
N GLN A 82 -11.03 3.82 -34.90
CA GLN A 82 -9.66 3.93 -34.37
C GLN A 82 -9.68 4.28 -32.89
N VAL A 83 -8.89 3.55 -32.11
CA VAL A 83 -8.77 3.71 -30.66
C VAL A 83 -7.33 3.63 -30.19
N LEU A 84 -7.02 4.29 -29.09
CA LEU A 84 -5.72 4.26 -28.43
C LEU A 84 -5.53 2.97 -27.63
N CYS A 85 -4.32 2.41 -27.67
CA CYS A 85 -3.97 1.13 -27.07
C CYS A 85 -2.68 1.21 -26.25
N SER A 86 -2.73 0.76 -25.00
CA SER A 86 -1.60 0.85 -24.08
C SER A 86 -0.52 -0.22 -24.30
N LYS A 87 -0.79 -1.27 -25.07
CA LYS A 87 0.09 -2.46 -25.22
C LYS A 87 1.50 -2.11 -25.73
N LYS A 88 1.63 -1.09 -26.59
CA LYS A 88 2.92 -0.69 -27.20
C LYS A 88 3.65 0.40 -26.40
N ILE A 89 3.04 1.02 -25.39
CA ILE A 89 3.67 2.06 -24.56
C ILE A 89 4.99 1.56 -23.92
N PRO A 90 5.04 0.38 -23.28
CA PRO A 90 6.30 -0.23 -22.82
C PRO A 90 7.42 -0.25 -23.87
N VAL A 91 7.09 -0.63 -25.09
CA VAL A 91 8.06 -0.79 -26.20
C VAL A 91 8.57 0.57 -26.66
N ILE A 92 7.70 1.58 -26.73
CA ILE A 92 8.10 2.96 -27.05
C ILE A 92 9.04 3.49 -25.96
N LEU A 93 8.65 3.37 -24.69
CA LEU A 93 9.40 3.89 -23.55
C LEU A 93 10.76 3.21 -23.34
N ARG A 94 10.97 1.97 -23.83
CA ARG A 94 12.30 1.33 -23.84
C ARG A 94 13.37 2.18 -24.54
N HIS A 95 12.98 3.09 -25.44
CA HIS A 95 13.95 4.00 -26.09
C HIS A 95 14.60 4.97 -25.10
N CYS A 96 14.03 5.18 -23.91
CA CYS A 96 14.69 5.91 -22.83
C CYS A 96 16.03 5.27 -22.45
N ASP A 97 16.15 3.94 -22.54
CA ASP A 97 17.38 3.21 -22.22
C ASP A 97 18.53 3.54 -23.20
N THR A 98 18.23 4.12 -24.37
CA THR A 98 19.24 4.56 -25.34
C THR A 98 19.79 5.96 -25.07
N LEU A 99 19.11 6.74 -24.21
CA LEU A 99 19.49 8.14 -23.95
C LEU A 99 20.89 8.29 -23.33
N PRO A 100 21.35 7.43 -22.40
CA PRO A 100 22.72 7.52 -21.87
C PRO A 100 23.81 7.36 -22.94
N ALA A 101 23.53 6.70 -24.06
CA ALA A 101 24.46 6.56 -25.18
C ALA A 101 24.38 7.75 -26.17
N ARG A 102 23.27 8.48 -26.17
CA ARG A 102 22.99 9.59 -27.11
C ARG A 102 23.28 10.97 -26.52
N LEU A 103 23.29 11.09 -25.20
CA LEU A 103 23.41 12.36 -24.47
C LEU A 103 24.60 12.32 -23.51
N THR A 104 25.24 13.48 -23.33
CA THR A 104 26.19 13.66 -22.22
C THR A 104 25.45 13.55 -20.88
N LYS A 105 26.16 13.20 -19.79
CA LYS A 105 25.55 13.11 -18.46
C LYS A 105 24.82 14.40 -18.05
N GLN A 106 25.37 15.57 -18.38
CA GLN A 106 24.75 16.86 -18.10
C GLN A 106 23.48 17.09 -18.95
N ALA A 107 23.51 16.76 -20.24
CA ALA A 107 22.34 16.86 -21.11
C ALA A 107 21.24 15.87 -20.68
N LEU A 108 21.62 14.67 -20.26
CA LEU A 108 20.69 13.66 -19.75
C LEU A 108 20.04 14.12 -18.43
N GLN A 109 20.81 14.66 -17.49
CA GLN A 109 20.28 15.24 -16.25
C GLN A 109 19.27 16.36 -16.53
N LYS A 110 19.63 17.28 -17.44
CA LYS A 110 18.72 18.35 -17.87
C LYS A 110 17.45 17.81 -18.54
N HIS A 111 17.57 16.75 -19.33
CA HIS A 111 16.41 16.09 -19.94
C HIS A 111 15.50 15.44 -18.89
N VAL A 112 16.08 14.78 -17.88
CA VAL A 112 15.34 14.25 -16.72
C VAL A 112 14.57 15.38 -16.03
N GLU A 113 15.21 16.50 -15.70
CA GLU A 113 14.56 17.66 -15.08
C GLU A 113 13.43 18.23 -15.94
N ASN A 114 13.63 18.29 -17.27
CA ASN A 114 12.61 18.73 -18.20
C ASN A 114 11.41 17.77 -18.25
N ILE A 115 11.64 16.45 -18.21
CA ILE A 115 10.55 15.45 -18.08
C ILE A 115 9.82 15.65 -16.75
N GLU A 116 10.53 15.81 -15.63
CA GLU A 116 9.88 16.02 -14.34
C GLU A 116 9.02 17.30 -14.32
N SER A 117 9.48 18.37 -14.98
CA SER A 117 8.71 19.59 -15.19
C SER A 117 7.48 19.36 -16.08
N SER A 118 7.62 18.62 -17.19
CA SER A 118 6.50 18.34 -18.09
C SER A 118 5.44 17.46 -17.41
N MET A 119 5.83 16.51 -16.56
CA MET A 119 4.88 15.71 -15.79
C MET A 119 4.06 16.56 -14.82
N ASN A 120 4.70 17.51 -14.12
CA ASN A 120 3.98 18.46 -13.27
C ASN A 120 3.04 19.36 -14.10
N ARG A 121 3.48 19.81 -15.28
CA ARG A 121 2.66 20.58 -16.22
C ARG A 121 1.43 19.78 -16.67
N THR A 122 1.60 18.52 -17.08
CA THR A 122 0.52 17.62 -17.46
C THR A 122 -0.50 17.44 -16.33
N MET A 123 -0.04 17.27 -15.09
CA MET A 123 -0.93 17.19 -13.93
C MET A 123 -1.79 18.45 -13.78
N GLY A 124 -1.18 19.64 -13.89
CA GLY A 124 -1.90 20.92 -13.85
C GLY A 124 -2.94 21.04 -14.96
N VAL A 125 -2.57 20.71 -16.20
CA VAL A 125 -3.48 20.72 -17.37
C VAL A 125 -4.66 19.77 -17.16
N LEU A 126 -4.44 18.56 -16.63
CA LEU A 126 -5.50 17.61 -16.34
C LEU A 126 -6.47 18.15 -15.28
N HIS A 127 -5.96 18.73 -14.19
CA HIS A 127 -6.81 19.34 -13.17
C HIS A 127 -7.65 20.50 -13.70
N ASP A 128 -7.05 21.36 -14.53
CA ASP A 128 -7.77 22.47 -15.17
C ASP A 128 -8.86 21.97 -16.13
N LEU A 129 -8.56 20.95 -16.94
CA LEU A 129 -9.53 20.32 -17.84
C LEU A 129 -10.69 19.67 -17.06
N ILE A 130 -10.39 18.97 -15.96
CA ILE A 130 -11.41 18.38 -15.08
C ILE A 130 -12.30 19.47 -14.47
N ARG A 131 -11.70 20.58 -14.02
CA ARG A 131 -12.44 21.69 -13.43
C ARG A 131 -13.33 22.39 -14.46
N SER A 132 -12.81 22.69 -15.66
CA SER A 132 -13.59 23.37 -16.71
C SER A 132 -14.77 22.53 -17.19
N LEU A 133 -14.57 21.23 -17.38
CA LEU A 133 -15.61 20.30 -17.82
C LEU A 133 -16.68 20.06 -16.74
N ARG A 134 -16.32 20.09 -15.45
CA ARG A 134 -17.29 20.02 -14.35
C ARG A 134 -18.18 21.25 -14.25
N VAL A 135 -17.69 22.43 -14.65
CA VAL A 135 -18.47 23.68 -14.62
C VAL A 135 -19.44 23.78 -15.82
N ALA A 136 -19.21 23.01 -16.89
CA ALA A 136 -19.92 23.15 -18.16
C ALA A 136 -21.18 22.28 -18.35
N SER A 137 -21.45 21.20 -17.59
CA SER A 137 -22.62 20.34 -17.85
C SER A 137 -23.10 19.44 -16.69
N SER A 138 -24.38 19.05 -16.79
CA SER A 138 -25.14 18.04 -16.03
C SER A 138 -24.64 16.57 -16.18
N GLY A 139 -23.33 16.37 -16.42
CA GLY A 139 -22.67 15.08 -16.65
C GLY A 139 -21.42 15.18 -17.54
N TRP A 140 -20.60 14.12 -17.60
CA TRP A 140 -19.40 14.05 -18.46
C TRP A 140 -19.76 13.78 -19.93
N PRO A 141 -19.10 14.43 -20.91
CA PRO A 141 -19.20 14.01 -22.31
C PRO A 141 -18.73 12.56 -22.49
N ASN A 142 -19.40 11.79 -23.35
CA ASN A 142 -19.22 10.33 -23.45
C ASN A 142 -17.79 9.84 -23.77
N LEU A 143 -16.88 10.68 -24.28
CA LEU A 143 -15.52 10.27 -24.68
C LEU A 143 -14.41 10.76 -23.74
N VAL A 144 -14.72 11.69 -22.85
CA VAL A 144 -13.73 12.33 -21.97
C VAL A 144 -13.19 11.36 -20.90
N PRO A 145 -14.03 10.58 -20.18
CA PRO A 145 -13.53 9.76 -19.07
C PRO A 145 -12.45 8.77 -19.48
N ALA A 146 -12.67 8.01 -20.56
CA ALA A 146 -11.70 7.05 -21.09
C ALA A 146 -10.40 7.74 -21.57
N THR A 147 -10.50 8.93 -22.18
CA THR A 147 -9.34 9.71 -22.61
C THR A 147 -8.48 10.17 -21.43
N LEU A 148 -9.10 10.76 -20.40
CA LEU A 148 -8.38 11.19 -19.20
C LEU A 148 -7.72 10.01 -18.49
N TYR A 149 -8.45 8.88 -18.39
CA TYR A 149 -7.93 7.65 -17.81
C TYR A 149 -6.70 7.14 -18.54
N PHE A 150 -6.74 7.12 -19.87
CA PHE A 150 -5.61 6.68 -20.71
C PHE A 150 -4.40 7.61 -20.64
N VAL A 151 -4.60 8.94 -20.62
CA VAL A 151 -3.49 9.89 -20.40
C VAL A 151 -2.78 9.58 -19.08
N CYS A 152 -3.54 9.28 -18.02
CA CYS A 152 -2.96 8.92 -16.73
C CYS A 152 -2.18 7.59 -16.76
N ILE A 153 -2.60 6.60 -17.57
CA ILE A 153 -1.83 5.37 -17.83
C ILE A 153 -0.50 5.70 -18.53
N VAL A 154 -0.51 6.58 -19.55
CA VAL A 154 0.73 7.03 -20.22
C VAL A 154 1.65 7.71 -19.21
N CYS A 155 1.11 8.56 -18.35
CA CYS A 155 1.88 9.29 -17.34
C CYS A 155 2.48 8.37 -16.26
N GLU A 156 1.72 7.37 -15.79
CA GLU A 156 2.25 6.32 -14.92
C GLU A 156 3.42 5.60 -15.59
N ALA A 157 3.25 5.22 -16.86
CA ALA A 157 4.26 4.49 -17.62
C ALA A 157 5.55 5.31 -17.81
N VAL A 158 5.43 6.58 -18.17
CA VAL A 158 6.55 7.52 -18.26
C VAL A 158 7.27 7.63 -16.91
N THR A 159 6.52 7.70 -15.80
CA THR A 159 7.11 7.80 -14.47
C THR A 159 7.93 6.57 -14.10
N VAL A 160 7.45 5.37 -14.45
CA VAL A 160 8.18 4.11 -14.23
C VAL A 160 9.43 4.03 -15.12
N ALA A 161 9.33 4.41 -16.40
CA ALA A 161 10.46 4.45 -17.31
C ALA A 161 11.54 5.45 -16.84
N LEU A 162 11.13 6.62 -16.36
CA LEU A 162 12.03 7.63 -15.81
C LEU A 162 12.77 7.13 -14.57
N ASN A 163 12.07 6.45 -13.65
CA ASN A 163 12.69 5.81 -12.49
C ASN A 163 13.77 4.81 -12.92
N GLY A 164 13.45 3.96 -13.90
CA GLY A 164 14.40 2.99 -14.43
C GLY A 164 15.61 3.63 -15.10
N LEU A 165 15.40 4.68 -15.88
CA LEU A 165 16.47 5.46 -16.51
C LEU A 165 17.39 6.08 -15.45
N CYS A 166 16.83 6.76 -14.45
CA CYS A 166 17.60 7.42 -13.39
C CYS A 166 18.41 6.42 -12.57
N LEU A 167 17.82 5.26 -12.25
CA LEU A 167 18.51 4.19 -11.53
C LEU A 167 19.69 3.64 -12.34
N LYS A 168 19.48 3.32 -13.63
CA LYS A 168 20.55 2.81 -14.51
C LYS A 168 21.66 3.82 -14.77
N ALA A 169 21.30 5.11 -14.89
CA ALA A 169 22.25 6.18 -15.18
C ALA A 169 22.86 6.83 -13.91
N ALA A 170 22.48 6.35 -12.72
CA ALA A 170 22.87 6.93 -11.42
C ALA A 170 22.62 8.45 -11.36
N LEU A 171 21.41 8.87 -11.74
CA LEU A 171 20.98 10.27 -11.75
C LEU A 171 20.04 10.56 -10.58
N PRO A 172 20.19 11.71 -9.91
CA PRO A 172 19.24 12.15 -8.90
C PRO A 172 17.90 12.54 -9.55
N ARG A 173 16.81 12.25 -8.83
CA ARG A 173 15.47 12.77 -9.15
C ARG A 173 15.15 13.99 -8.31
N GLY A 174 14.32 14.87 -8.85
CA GLY A 174 13.73 15.96 -8.09
C GLY A 174 12.79 15.44 -7.01
N LEU A 175 12.94 15.92 -5.78
CA LEU A 175 12.12 15.53 -4.63
C LEU A 175 10.60 15.75 -4.86
N ARG A 176 10.26 16.68 -5.76
CA ARG A 176 8.88 17.10 -6.07
C ARG A 176 8.29 16.44 -7.30
N SER A 177 9.01 15.52 -7.92
CA SER A 177 8.55 14.92 -9.16
C SER A 177 7.44 13.87 -8.88
N PRO A 178 6.40 13.78 -9.73
CA PRO A 178 5.36 12.77 -9.56
C PRO A 178 5.93 11.35 -9.48
N GLY A 179 5.33 10.54 -8.60
CA GLY A 179 5.55 9.11 -8.53
C GLY A 179 4.50 8.34 -9.34
N PRO A 180 4.68 7.03 -9.59
CA PRO A 180 3.71 6.25 -10.38
C PRO A 180 2.28 6.32 -9.83
N ARG A 181 2.14 6.43 -8.52
CA ARG A 181 0.86 6.53 -7.83
C ARG A 181 0.23 7.93 -7.85
N SER A 182 0.98 8.97 -8.21
CA SER A 182 0.47 10.34 -8.26
C SER A 182 -0.71 10.50 -9.22
N TRP A 183 -0.83 9.61 -10.21
CA TRP A 183 -1.86 9.64 -11.24
C TRP A 183 -3.19 9.02 -10.79
N ASN A 184 -3.22 8.30 -9.67
CA ASN A 184 -4.41 7.61 -9.16
C ASN A 184 -5.58 8.52 -8.80
N PHE A 185 -5.41 9.84 -8.74
CA PHE A 185 -6.52 10.77 -8.51
C PHE A 185 -7.68 10.53 -9.50
N ILE A 186 -7.37 10.03 -10.71
CA ILE A 186 -8.37 9.68 -11.72
C ILE A 186 -9.28 8.52 -11.29
N LEU A 187 -8.77 7.59 -10.47
CA LEU A 187 -9.54 6.49 -9.92
C LEU A 187 -10.57 6.98 -8.92
N GLU A 188 -10.19 7.94 -8.06
CA GLU A 188 -11.14 8.52 -7.10
C GLU A 188 -12.19 9.36 -7.83
N LEU A 189 -11.82 10.04 -8.92
CA LEU A 189 -12.76 10.79 -9.75
C LEU A 189 -13.87 9.89 -10.37
N PHE A 190 -13.53 8.63 -10.68
CA PHE A 190 -14.43 7.67 -11.35
C PHE A 190 -14.69 6.42 -10.51
N LYS A 191 -14.60 6.54 -9.18
CA LYS A 191 -14.67 5.43 -8.23
C LYS A 191 -15.91 4.56 -8.42
N ASP A 192 -17.07 5.19 -8.67
CA ASP A 192 -18.33 4.48 -8.89
C ASP A 192 -18.27 3.56 -10.10
N GLN A 193 -17.68 4.00 -11.21
CA GLN A 193 -17.50 3.15 -12.40
C GLN A 193 -16.55 1.99 -12.13
N VAL A 194 -15.45 2.26 -11.41
CA VAL A 194 -14.49 1.22 -10.98
C VAL A 194 -15.18 0.17 -10.10
N GLN A 195 -16.00 0.62 -9.15
CA GLN A 195 -16.76 -0.25 -8.25
C GLN A 195 -17.77 -1.12 -9.00
N VAL A 196 -18.53 -0.56 -9.95
CA VAL A 196 -19.50 -1.31 -10.75
C VAL A 196 -18.81 -2.44 -11.54
N VAL A 197 -17.67 -2.15 -12.19
CA VAL A 197 -16.94 -3.17 -12.95
C VAL A 197 -16.34 -4.24 -12.03
N ALA A 198 -15.76 -3.84 -10.91
CA ALA A 198 -15.19 -4.76 -9.93
C ALA A 198 -16.26 -5.69 -9.33
N GLN A 199 -17.42 -5.15 -8.93
CA GLN A 199 -18.55 -5.93 -8.39
C GLN A 199 -19.09 -6.92 -9.42
N ARG A 200 -19.25 -6.49 -10.68
CA ARG A 200 -19.68 -7.38 -11.78
C ARG A 200 -18.72 -8.56 -11.97
N ASN A 201 -17.45 -8.37 -11.69
CA ASN A 201 -16.42 -9.40 -11.77
C ASN A 201 -16.15 -10.11 -10.43
N GLY A 202 -17.02 -9.93 -9.43
CA GLY A 202 -17.00 -10.67 -8.17
C GLY A 202 -15.93 -10.22 -7.17
N TRP A 203 -15.39 -9.01 -7.32
CA TRP A 203 -14.37 -8.50 -6.40
C TRP A 203 -14.96 -8.06 -5.06
N CYS A 204 -14.31 -8.50 -3.97
CA CYS A 204 -14.65 -8.09 -2.62
C CYS A 204 -14.46 -6.57 -2.44
N PRO A 205 -15.46 -5.83 -1.89
CA PRO A 205 -15.34 -4.40 -1.64
C PRO A 205 -14.12 -4.02 -0.78
N SER A 206 -13.71 -4.88 0.16
CA SER A 206 -12.53 -4.64 1.01
C SER A 206 -11.22 -4.75 0.23
N ILE A 207 -11.13 -5.71 -0.70
CA ILE A 207 -9.96 -5.85 -1.59
C ILE A 207 -9.92 -4.67 -2.56
N LEU A 208 -11.06 -4.27 -3.12
CA LEU A 208 -11.11 -3.13 -4.02
C LEU A 208 -10.70 -1.83 -3.34
N ASN A 209 -11.20 -1.57 -2.12
CA ASN A 209 -10.81 -0.38 -1.37
C ASN A 209 -9.30 -0.34 -1.14
N PHE A 210 -8.69 -1.49 -0.82
CA PHE A 210 -7.24 -1.63 -0.74
C PHE A 210 -6.54 -1.27 -2.05
N LEU A 211 -7.00 -1.80 -3.18
CA LEU A 211 -6.35 -1.55 -4.46
C LEU A 211 -6.45 -0.08 -4.87
N LEU A 212 -7.59 0.56 -4.67
CA LEU A 212 -7.79 2.00 -4.92
C LEU A 212 -6.85 2.87 -4.05
N ASP A 213 -6.62 2.44 -2.81
CA ASP A 213 -5.81 3.14 -1.84
C ASP A 213 -4.34 2.69 -1.77
N ASP A 214 -3.87 1.76 -2.59
CA ASP A 214 -2.45 1.35 -2.61
C ASP A 214 -1.86 1.19 -4.01
N ALA A 215 -2.62 0.57 -4.90
CA ALA A 215 -2.16 0.15 -6.22
C ALA A 215 -2.23 1.29 -7.24
N THR A 216 -1.40 1.27 -8.28
CA THR A 216 -1.48 2.27 -9.36
C THR A 216 -2.67 2.05 -10.30
N ILE A 217 -2.96 3.02 -11.17
CA ILE A 217 -4.02 2.90 -12.19
C ILE A 217 -3.88 1.61 -13.00
N SER A 218 -2.66 1.29 -13.45
CA SER A 218 -2.41 0.09 -14.24
C SER A 218 -2.78 -1.19 -13.46
N VAL A 219 -2.49 -1.24 -12.17
CA VAL A 219 -2.88 -2.39 -11.32
C VAL A 219 -4.39 -2.47 -11.17
N VAL A 220 -5.06 -1.35 -10.90
CA VAL A 220 -6.53 -1.34 -10.75
C VAL A 220 -7.20 -1.73 -12.07
N ASP A 221 -6.77 -1.16 -13.20
CA ASP A 221 -7.25 -1.49 -14.55
C ASP A 221 -7.11 -2.98 -14.85
N TYR A 222 -5.92 -3.54 -14.63
CA TYR A 222 -5.66 -4.97 -14.84
C TYR A 222 -6.49 -5.86 -13.92
N THR A 223 -6.65 -5.47 -12.66
CA THR A 223 -7.31 -6.29 -11.64
C THR A 223 -8.82 -6.33 -11.84
N VAL A 224 -9.48 -5.17 -11.95
CA VAL A 224 -10.95 -5.13 -12.00
C VAL A 224 -11.52 -5.74 -13.28
N LYS A 225 -10.73 -5.84 -14.35
CA LYS A 225 -11.09 -6.54 -15.60
C LYS A 225 -11.01 -8.07 -15.50
N GLN A 226 -10.38 -8.61 -14.47
CA GLN A 226 -10.32 -10.05 -14.22
C GLN A 226 -11.48 -10.49 -13.34
N LYS A 227 -11.85 -11.77 -13.44
CA LYS A 227 -12.74 -12.40 -12.47
C LYS A 227 -11.99 -12.65 -11.16
N SER A 228 -12.62 -12.29 -10.04
CA SER A 228 -12.15 -12.65 -8.71
C SER A 228 -12.10 -14.18 -8.57
N VAL A 229 -11.06 -14.68 -7.89
CA VAL A 229 -10.95 -16.10 -7.48
C VAL A 229 -10.89 -16.25 -5.96
N ALA A 230 -11.28 -15.20 -5.23
CA ALA A 230 -11.27 -15.24 -3.79
C ALA A 230 -12.13 -16.40 -3.28
N SER A 231 -11.60 -17.19 -2.34
CA SER A 231 -12.35 -18.27 -1.69
C SER A 231 -13.44 -17.69 -0.79
N GLY A 232 -14.52 -18.46 -0.58
CA GLY A 232 -15.62 -18.10 0.33
C GLY A 232 -16.68 -17.14 -0.23
N ILE A 233 -17.60 -16.72 0.63
CA ILE A 233 -18.75 -15.85 0.29
C ILE A 233 -18.42 -14.41 0.68
N HIS A 234 -18.44 -13.49 -0.30
CA HIS A 234 -18.06 -12.08 -0.12
C HIS A 234 -19.24 -11.10 -0.17
N THR A 235 -20.49 -11.59 -0.14
CA THR A 235 -21.71 -10.77 -0.28
C THR A 235 -21.87 -9.72 0.82
N ASP A 236 -21.40 -10.04 2.03
CA ASP A 236 -21.61 -9.21 3.22
C ASP A 236 -20.36 -8.41 3.61
N CYS A 237 -19.36 -8.37 2.72
CA CYS A 237 -18.13 -7.60 2.92
C CYS A 237 -18.38 -6.10 2.76
N SER A 238 -17.67 -5.29 3.54
CA SER A 238 -17.67 -3.83 3.41
C SER A 238 -16.32 -3.34 2.85
N ALA A 239 -16.22 -2.06 2.50
CA ALA A 239 -14.95 -1.46 2.09
C ALA A 239 -13.85 -1.58 3.17
N SER A 240 -14.24 -1.58 4.44
CA SER A 240 -13.31 -1.68 5.57
C SER A 240 -13.04 -3.11 6.03
N PHE A 241 -13.94 -4.07 5.74
CA PHE A 241 -13.86 -5.41 6.32
C PHE A 241 -14.27 -6.53 5.34
N CYS A 242 -13.40 -7.53 5.17
CA CYS A 242 -13.68 -8.76 4.44
C CYS A 242 -14.23 -9.84 5.39
N LYS A 243 -15.55 -10.05 5.41
CA LYS A 243 -16.20 -11.04 6.31
C LYS A 243 -15.80 -12.48 6.02
N ALA A 244 -15.53 -12.82 4.76
CA ALA A 244 -15.08 -14.15 4.35
C ALA A 244 -13.79 -14.62 5.05
N ASN A 245 -12.98 -13.66 5.53
CA ASN A 245 -11.72 -13.94 6.20
C ASN A 245 -11.83 -13.98 7.74
N ILE A 246 -13.02 -13.70 8.30
CA ILE A 246 -13.29 -13.88 9.73
C ILE A 246 -13.51 -15.36 9.97
N VAL A 247 -12.69 -15.92 10.86
CA VAL A 247 -12.95 -17.23 11.43
C VAL A 247 -13.34 -17.01 12.88
N ASP A 248 -14.51 -17.52 13.26
CA ASP A 248 -14.91 -17.67 14.64
C ASP A 248 -14.28 -18.96 15.20
N PRO A 249 -13.26 -18.89 16.07
CA PRO A 249 -12.57 -20.07 16.57
C PRO A 249 -13.50 -21.04 17.31
N ASP A 250 -14.59 -20.56 17.89
CA ASP A 250 -15.50 -21.37 18.72
C ASP A 250 -16.46 -22.21 17.85
N ASN A 251 -16.70 -21.78 16.61
CA ASN A 251 -17.63 -22.42 15.67
C ASN A 251 -16.93 -22.96 14.41
N TYR A 252 -15.60 -22.98 14.39
CA TYR A 252 -14.82 -23.38 13.25
C TYR A 252 -14.40 -24.85 13.32
N THR A 253 -14.57 -25.56 12.20
CA THR A 253 -14.04 -26.91 12.01
C THR A 253 -13.05 -26.95 10.84
N ALA A 254 -11.94 -27.65 11.05
CA ALA A 254 -10.95 -27.89 10.01
C ALA A 254 -11.59 -28.65 8.83
N LYS A 255 -11.24 -28.27 7.60
CA LYS A 255 -11.78 -28.88 6.39
C LYS A 255 -10.89 -30.02 5.94
N HIS A 256 -11.51 -31.06 5.39
CA HIS A 256 -10.80 -32.10 4.68
C HIS A 256 -10.22 -31.59 3.35
N VAL A 257 -9.24 -32.31 2.78
CA VAL A 257 -8.68 -32.00 1.45
C VAL A 257 -9.76 -32.14 0.36
N ASN A 258 -10.58 -33.19 0.46
CA ASN A 258 -11.75 -33.42 -0.39
C ASN A 258 -13.01 -33.32 0.49
N ILE A 259 -14.06 -32.68 -0.02
CA ILE A 259 -15.35 -32.52 0.66
C ILE A 259 -16.04 -33.85 0.98
N GLU A 260 -15.74 -34.92 0.23
CA GLU A 260 -16.31 -36.26 0.45
C GLU A 260 -15.53 -37.10 1.47
N CYS A 261 -14.38 -36.61 1.94
CA CYS A 261 -13.55 -37.35 2.89
C CYS A 261 -14.07 -37.22 4.33
N THR A 262 -14.04 -38.32 5.09
CA THR A 262 -14.52 -38.40 6.48
C THR A 262 -13.47 -38.99 7.44
N CYS A 263 -12.18 -38.89 7.10
CA CYS A 263 -11.09 -39.40 7.94
C CYS A 263 -11.08 -38.80 9.36
N ALA A 264 -10.58 -39.55 10.35
CA ALA A 264 -10.46 -39.06 11.71
C ALA A 264 -9.50 -37.84 11.80
N LEU A 265 -9.68 -37.07 12.88
CA LEU A 265 -8.73 -36.03 13.28
C LEU A 265 -7.47 -36.70 13.87
N VAL A 266 -6.33 -36.11 13.58
CA VAL A 266 -5.00 -36.59 13.94
C VAL A 266 -4.23 -35.42 14.55
N GLY A 267 -3.66 -35.65 15.72
CA GLY A 267 -2.80 -34.70 16.41
C GLY A 267 -1.64 -35.41 17.12
N PRO A 268 -0.56 -34.70 17.47
CA PRO A 268 0.50 -35.25 18.30
C PRO A 268 0.01 -35.47 19.73
N LEU A 269 0.79 -36.19 20.53
CA LEU A 269 0.55 -36.26 21.98
C LEU A 269 0.70 -34.86 22.58
N CYS A 270 -0.42 -34.27 23.02
CA CYS A 270 -0.47 -32.90 23.53
C CYS A 270 0.51 -32.66 24.68
N GLU A 271 0.64 -33.63 25.58
CA GLU A 271 1.60 -33.55 26.70
C GLU A 271 3.05 -33.40 26.20
N GLY A 272 3.43 -34.12 25.14
CA GLY A 272 4.77 -34.02 24.55
C GLY A 272 5.04 -32.62 24.00
N VAL A 273 4.09 -32.06 23.25
CA VAL A 273 4.15 -30.70 22.70
C VAL A 273 4.24 -29.66 23.82
N THR A 274 3.35 -29.75 24.81
CA THR A 274 3.30 -28.83 25.96
C THR A 274 4.59 -28.86 26.77
N ASN A 275 5.13 -30.04 27.07
CA ASN A 275 6.37 -30.20 27.83
C ASN A 275 7.57 -29.57 27.12
N MET A 276 7.66 -29.70 25.79
CA MET A 276 8.70 -29.05 25.00
C MET A 276 8.56 -27.52 25.04
N ILE A 277 7.34 -27.02 24.84
CA ILE A 277 7.07 -25.57 24.84
C ILE A 277 7.43 -24.94 26.17
N ILE A 278 7.05 -25.57 27.29
CA ILE A 278 7.37 -25.09 28.64
C ILE A 278 8.88 -25.04 28.88
N LYS A 279 9.64 -26.00 28.32
CA LYS A 279 11.11 -26.02 28.34
C LYS A 279 11.76 -25.02 27.38
N GLY A 280 10.97 -24.26 26.62
CA GLY A 280 11.49 -23.32 25.62
C GLY A 280 12.00 -23.98 24.33
N GLN A 281 11.59 -25.21 24.06
CA GLN A 281 11.89 -25.94 22.83
C GLN A 281 10.73 -25.82 21.83
N ILE A 282 11.06 -25.72 20.55
CA ILE A 282 10.07 -25.61 19.48
C ILE A 282 9.74 -27.03 19.01
N PRO A 283 8.48 -27.49 19.14
CA PRO A 283 8.08 -28.84 18.76
C PRO A 283 7.91 -28.96 17.25
N ILE A 284 8.67 -29.87 16.63
CA ILE A 284 8.64 -30.18 15.21
C ILE A 284 8.02 -31.56 15.00
N LEU A 285 7.15 -31.65 13.99
CA LEU A 285 6.38 -32.85 13.69
C LEU A 285 6.96 -33.59 12.49
N SER A 286 6.86 -34.91 12.51
CA SER A 286 6.98 -35.76 11.33
C SER A 286 5.95 -36.88 11.37
N LEU A 287 5.50 -37.30 10.20
CA LEU A 287 4.51 -38.37 10.07
C LEU A 287 5.21 -39.73 10.11
N ASP A 288 4.86 -40.57 11.08
CA ASP A 288 5.34 -41.95 11.11
C ASP A 288 4.57 -42.80 10.08
N GLN A 289 5.28 -43.22 9.04
CA GLN A 289 4.75 -44.10 8.00
C GLN A 289 5.21 -45.56 8.16
N SER A 290 5.92 -45.89 9.23
CA SER A 290 6.53 -47.20 9.46
C SER A 290 5.49 -48.32 9.61
N HIS A 291 4.24 -47.96 9.94
CA HIS A 291 3.17 -48.91 10.21
C HIS A 291 1.97 -48.70 9.26
N LEU A 292 2.05 -49.31 8.08
CA LEU A 292 0.94 -49.35 7.11
C LEU A 292 -0.33 -49.91 7.78
N GLY A 293 -1.42 -49.13 7.79
CA GLY A 293 -2.74 -49.54 8.29
C GLY A 293 -3.04 -49.16 9.75
N GLN A 294 -2.11 -48.52 10.47
CA GLN A 294 -2.39 -47.91 11.77
C GLN A 294 -2.84 -46.44 11.64
N PRO A 295 -3.55 -45.89 12.65
CA PRO A 295 -3.84 -44.46 12.68
C PRO A 295 -2.52 -43.67 12.61
N PHE A 296 -2.50 -42.60 11.79
CA PHE A 296 -1.35 -41.73 11.65
C PHE A 296 -0.79 -41.31 13.01
N CYS A 297 0.49 -41.61 13.26
CA CYS A 297 1.20 -41.13 14.45
C CYS A 297 2.09 -39.94 14.06
N LEU A 298 2.02 -38.88 14.87
CA LEU A 298 2.90 -37.72 14.73
C LEU A 298 4.01 -37.79 15.78
N ASN A 299 5.24 -37.96 15.30
CA ASN A 299 6.42 -37.87 16.14
C ASN A 299 6.73 -36.41 16.43
N VAL A 300 7.22 -36.13 17.64
CA VAL A 300 7.59 -34.77 18.08
C VAL A 300 9.08 -34.74 18.41
N GLN A 301 9.82 -33.80 17.82
CA GLN A 301 11.27 -33.60 18.01
C GLN A 301 11.59 -32.12 18.19
N SER A 302 12.78 -31.79 18.70
CA SER A 302 13.21 -30.41 18.87
C SER A 302 13.63 -29.79 17.54
N ALA A 303 13.30 -28.51 17.32
CA ALA A 303 13.82 -27.73 16.18
C ALA A 303 15.35 -27.60 16.14
N ASP A 304 16.06 -27.92 17.22
CA ASP A 304 17.53 -27.94 17.24
C ASP A 304 18.13 -29.28 16.74
N GLU A 305 17.30 -30.32 16.57
CA GLU A 305 17.72 -31.66 16.19
C GLU A 305 17.49 -31.93 14.69
N VAL A 306 16.54 -31.22 14.07
CA VAL A 306 16.10 -31.48 12.70
C VAL A 306 15.92 -30.21 11.88
N GLU A 307 16.19 -30.32 10.58
CA GLU A 307 15.78 -29.30 9.61
C GLU A 307 14.28 -29.45 9.31
N TYR A 308 13.54 -28.34 9.31
CA TYR A 308 12.09 -28.33 9.13
C TYR A 308 11.59 -27.16 8.29
N ILE A 309 10.38 -27.29 7.75
CA ILE A 309 9.62 -26.15 7.20
C ILE A 309 8.54 -25.68 8.18
N ALA A 310 8.20 -24.39 8.15
CA ALA A 310 7.02 -23.88 8.84
C ALA A 310 5.91 -23.59 7.83
N PHE A 311 4.69 -24.05 8.11
CA PHE A 311 3.52 -23.68 7.32
C PHE A 311 2.99 -22.32 7.75
N SER A 312 2.77 -21.45 6.76
CA SER A 312 2.11 -20.16 6.92
C SER A 312 0.79 -20.20 6.17
N HIS A 313 -0.33 -20.18 6.88
CA HIS A 313 -1.60 -20.61 6.31
C HIS A 313 -2.80 -19.73 6.70
N VAL A 314 -3.90 -19.89 5.98
CA VAL A 314 -5.15 -19.16 6.21
C VAL A 314 -6.17 -20.08 6.89
N TRP A 315 -6.61 -19.73 8.10
CA TRP A 315 -7.61 -20.54 8.82
C TRP A 315 -8.92 -20.67 8.02
N ALA A 316 -9.40 -19.60 7.36
CA ALA A 316 -10.63 -19.66 6.57
C ALA A 316 -10.60 -20.71 5.43
N ASP A 317 -9.40 -21.07 4.96
CA ASP A 317 -9.19 -22.08 3.92
C ASP A 317 -9.24 -23.52 4.44
N GLY A 318 -9.37 -23.73 5.76
CA GLY A 318 -9.67 -25.05 6.32
C GLY A 318 -8.58 -25.71 7.18
N LEU A 319 -7.49 -25.00 7.47
CA LEU A 319 -6.34 -25.56 8.20
C LEU A 319 -6.19 -25.08 9.65
N GLY A 320 -7.15 -24.32 10.20
CA GLY A 320 -7.11 -23.89 11.60
C GLY A 320 -7.41 -25.04 12.56
N SER A 321 -6.73 -25.13 13.70
CA SER A 321 -7.07 -26.05 14.80
C SER A 321 -6.26 -25.71 16.07
N THR A 322 -6.25 -26.62 17.03
CA THR A 322 -5.39 -26.64 18.22
C THR A 322 -4.73 -28.01 18.36
N THR A 323 -3.62 -28.08 19.12
CA THR A 323 -2.90 -29.34 19.38
C THR A 323 -3.82 -30.45 19.91
N GLU A 324 -4.75 -30.09 20.79
CA GLU A 324 -5.69 -31.02 21.44
C GLU A 324 -6.70 -31.62 20.47
N ILE A 325 -7.14 -30.85 19.47
CA ILE A 325 -8.15 -31.28 18.50
C ILE A 325 -7.50 -31.99 17.30
N GLY A 326 -6.35 -31.50 16.83
CA GLY A 326 -5.68 -32.03 15.65
C GLY A 326 -6.29 -31.58 14.32
N LEU A 327 -5.81 -32.13 13.21
CA LEU A 327 -6.30 -31.86 11.86
C LEU A 327 -6.83 -33.14 11.20
N PRO A 328 -7.73 -33.06 10.20
CA PRO A 328 -8.14 -34.24 9.44
C PRO A 328 -6.93 -34.99 8.89
N GLY A 329 -6.88 -36.31 9.05
CA GLY A 329 -5.74 -37.13 8.62
C GLY A 329 -5.32 -36.91 7.16
N CYS A 330 -6.27 -36.65 6.25
CA CYS A 330 -5.97 -36.30 4.87
C CYS A 330 -5.16 -34.99 4.73
N GLN A 331 -5.39 -33.99 5.59
CA GLN A 331 -4.60 -32.77 5.64
C GLN A 331 -3.22 -33.04 6.23
N VAL A 332 -3.11 -33.86 7.28
CA VAL A 332 -1.82 -34.24 7.86
C VAL A 332 -0.94 -34.95 6.83
N SER A 333 -1.49 -35.92 6.08
CA SER A 333 -0.78 -36.58 4.99
C SER A 333 -0.35 -35.62 3.89
N ARG A 334 -1.24 -34.68 3.51
CA ARG A 334 -0.92 -33.64 2.52
C ARG A 334 0.23 -32.73 3.00
N LEU A 335 0.18 -32.26 4.25
CA LEU A 335 1.21 -31.40 4.83
C LEU A 335 2.55 -32.13 4.91
N SER A 336 2.54 -33.40 5.34
CA SER A 336 3.74 -34.24 5.36
C SER A 336 4.33 -34.43 3.96
N ALA A 337 3.51 -34.68 2.94
CA ALA A 337 3.99 -34.78 1.56
C ALA A 337 4.65 -33.48 1.07
N LEU A 338 4.02 -32.33 1.33
CA LEU A 338 4.60 -31.01 0.99
C LEU A 338 5.90 -30.72 1.75
N ALA A 339 6.01 -31.15 3.00
CA ALA A 339 7.25 -31.01 3.77
C ALA A 339 8.37 -31.88 3.19
N THR A 340 8.07 -33.13 2.82
CA THR A 340 9.03 -34.05 2.18
C THR A 340 9.55 -33.53 0.84
N GLU A 341 8.74 -32.77 0.09
CA GLU A 341 9.19 -32.09 -1.14
C GLU A 341 10.26 -31.01 -0.88
N LEU A 342 10.32 -30.44 0.33
CA LEU A 342 11.07 -29.22 0.62
C LEU A 342 12.25 -29.39 1.59
N VAL A 343 12.21 -30.41 2.45
CA VAL A 343 13.29 -30.76 3.40
C VAL A 343 13.41 -32.28 3.59
N PRO A 344 14.64 -32.80 3.84
CA PRO A 344 14.84 -34.20 4.20
C PRO A 344 14.04 -34.59 5.45
N GLY A 345 13.43 -35.78 5.42
CA GLY A 345 12.64 -36.32 6.54
C GLY A 345 11.23 -35.71 6.71
N GLY A 346 10.86 -34.73 5.88
CA GLY A 346 9.50 -34.19 5.86
C GLY A 346 9.06 -33.57 7.18
N HIS A 347 10.00 -33.00 7.93
CA HIS A 347 9.72 -32.37 9.22
C HIS A 347 9.03 -31.02 9.02
N PHE A 348 7.99 -30.75 9.80
CA PHE A 348 7.24 -29.52 9.68
C PHE A 348 6.73 -28.98 11.02
N TRP A 349 6.44 -27.67 11.00
CA TRP A 349 5.74 -26.97 12.06
C TRP A 349 4.47 -26.32 11.50
N ILE A 350 3.36 -26.40 12.22
CA ILE A 350 2.13 -25.66 11.94
C ILE A 350 1.45 -25.30 13.27
N ASP A 351 0.97 -24.07 13.41
CA ASP A 351 0.32 -23.56 14.62
C ASP A 351 -0.85 -24.45 15.05
N SER A 352 -1.63 -24.95 14.10
CA SER A 352 -2.79 -25.82 14.34
C SER A 352 -2.49 -27.14 15.04
N LEU A 353 -1.23 -27.58 15.08
CA LEU A 353 -0.80 -28.80 15.77
C LEU A 353 0.26 -28.56 16.85
N CYS A 354 1.01 -27.44 16.75
CA CYS A 354 2.13 -27.13 17.63
C CYS A 354 1.81 -26.01 18.65
N VAL A 355 0.58 -25.49 18.69
CA VAL A 355 0.15 -24.47 19.66
C VAL A 355 -1.04 -25.00 20.45
N PRO A 356 -0.84 -25.39 21.73
CA PRO A 356 -1.92 -25.83 22.60
C PRO A 356 -2.92 -24.70 22.91
N SER A 357 -4.13 -25.09 23.27
CA SER A 357 -5.20 -24.19 23.73
C SER A 357 -4.96 -23.67 25.15
N GLU A 358 -4.30 -24.47 26.00
CA GLU A 358 -4.06 -24.13 27.41
C GLU A 358 -3.24 -22.83 27.55
N HIS A 359 -3.66 -21.95 28.45
CA HIS A 359 -3.15 -20.58 28.55
C HIS A 359 -1.63 -20.47 28.72
N ALA A 360 -1.03 -21.23 29.64
CA ALA A 360 0.39 -21.15 29.94
C ALA A 360 1.29 -21.61 28.77
N PRO A 361 1.14 -22.83 28.22
CA PRO A 361 1.92 -23.23 27.05
C PRO A 361 1.59 -22.38 25.81
N ARG A 362 0.34 -21.98 25.60
CA ARG A 362 -0.03 -21.07 24.50
C ARG A 362 0.72 -19.75 24.56
N LYS A 363 0.80 -19.13 25.75
CA LYS A 363 1.55 -17.89 25.96
C LYS A 363 3.02 -18.07 25.59
N LYS A 364 3.64 -19.18 26.01
CA LYS A 364 5.05 -19.49 25.71
C LYS A 364 5.27 -19.82 24.23
N ALA A 365 4.33 -20.48 23.57
CA ALA A 365 4.38 -20.73 22.12
C ALA A 365 4.32 -19.41 21.33
N ILE A 366 3.46 -18.47 21.72
CA ILE A 366 3.39 -17.13 21.12
C ILE A 366 4.71 -16.37 21.32
N GLU A 367 5.33 -16.49 22.49
CA GLU A 367 6.64 -15.89 22.77
C GLU A 367 7.73 -16.43 21.82
N MET A 368 7.69 -17.73 21.50
CA MET A 368 8.64 -18.39 20.60
C MET A 368 8.30 -18.28 19.10
N MET A 369 7.11 -17.81 18.74
CA MET A 369 6.60 -17.78 17.37
C MET A 369 7.59 -17.18 16.37
N ALA A 370 8.17 -16.03 16.73
CA ALA A 370 9.15 -15.35 15.89
C ALA A 370 10.44 -16.17 15.68
N LEU A 371 10.84 -16.95 16.68
CA LEU A 371 11.99 -17.85 16.57
C LEU A 371 11.67 -19.04 15.67
N THR A 372 10.45 -19.59 15.75
CA THR A 372 9.97 -20.69 14.91
C THR A 372 10.07 -20.38 13.42
N TYR A 373 9.56 -19.23 12.96
CA TYR A 373 9.65 -18.88 11.54
C TYR A 373 11.07 -18.51 11.10
N ARG A 374 11.88 -17.96 12.03
CA ARG A 374 13.28 -17.61 11.76
C ARG A 374 14.20 -18.82 11.63
N LYS A 375 13.95 -19.88 12.43
CA LYS A 375 14.74 -21.12 12.42
C LYS A 375 14.32 -22.10 11.32
N ALA A 376 13.10 -21.98 10.79
CA ALA A 376 12.64 -22.83 9.71
C ALA A 376 13.52 -22.66 8.47
N ALA A 377 13.89 -23.77 7.82
CA ALA A 377 14.64 -23.75 6.58
C ALA A 377 13.86 -23.01 5.48
N LYS A 378 12.54 -23.27 5.43
CA LYS A 378 11.60 -22.60 4.53
C LYS A 378 10.29 -22.31 5.24
N VAL A 379 9.64 -21.21 4.90
CA VAL A 379 8.25 -20.93 5.27
C VAL A 379 7.38 -21.11 4.04
N LEU A 380 6.50 -22.12 4.07
CA LEU A 380 5.62 -22.45 2.95
C LEU A 380 4.24 -21.81 3.14
N VAL A 381 3.88 -20.91 2.24
CA VAL A 381 2.59 -20.21 2.19
C VAL A 381 1.54 -21.09 1.51
N LEU A 382 0.44 -21.33 2.23
CA LEU A 382 -0.76 -22.02 1.74
C LEU A 382 -1.95 -21.05 1.77
N ASP A 383 -2.46 -20.73 0.58
CA ASP A 383 -3.64 -19.89 0.35
C ASP A 383 -4.42 -20.42 -0.85
N ALA A 384 -5.73 -20.54 -0.72
CA ALA A 384 -6.58 -21.14 -1.75
C ALA A 384 -6.53 -20.39 -3.09
N SER A 385 -6.41 -19.06 -3.08
CA SER A 385 -6.38 -18.23 -4.29
C SER A 385 -5.03 -18.32 -5.03
N ILE A 386 -3.93 -18.50 -4.28
CA ILE A 386 -2.61 -18.74 -4.87
C ILE A 386 -2.54 -20.16 -5.44
N GLN A 387 -3.08 -21.13 -4.71
CA GLN A 387 -3.13 -22.54 -5.13
C GLN A 387 -4.06 -22.81 -6.32
N SER A 388 -4.94 -21.88 -6.70
CA SER A 388 -5.73 -21.97 -7.92
C SER A 388 -4.99 -21.45 -9.17
N CYS A 389 -3.77 -20.95 -9.01
CA CYS A 389 -2.92 -20.41 -10.07
C CYS A 389 -1.83 -21.44 -10.41
N VAL A 390 -1.50 -21.57 -11.69
CA VAL A 390 -0.42 -22.46 -12.15
C VAL A 390 0.90 -21.70 -12.14
N SER A 391 2.00 -22.37 -11.80
CA SER A 391 3.34 -21.77 -11.69
C SER A 391 3.84 -21.10 -12.99
N LYS A 392 3.33 -21.56 -14.14
CA LYS A 392 3.63 -21.07 -15.50
C LYS A 392 2.73 -19.91 -15.96
N ASP A 393 1.73 -19.51 -15.17
CA ASP A 393 0.92 -18.31 -15.47
C ASP A 393 1.81 -17.06 -15.52
N SER A 394 1.29 -15.98 -16.14
CA SER A 394 2.07 -14.76 -16.32
C SER A 394 2.53 -14.17 -14.98
N PRO A 395 3.68 -13.46 -14.93
CA PRO A 395 4.15 -12.84 -13.70
C PRO A 395 3.13 -11.86 -13.09
N GLU A 396 2.35 -11.14 -13.92
CA GLU A 396 1.27 -10.27 -13.47
C GLU A 396 0.19 -11.05 -12.72
N GLN A 397 -0.24 -12.19 -13.28
CA GLN A 397 -1.25 -13.05 -12.66
C GLN A 397 -0.75 -13.59 -11.32
N LYS A 398 0.47 -14.14 -11.28
CA LYS A 398 1.06 -14.71 -10.05
C LYS A 398 1.21 -13.67 -8.95
N LEU A 399 1.76 -12.49 -9.27
CA LEU A 399 1.90 -11.40 -8.31
C LEU A 399 0.53 -10.90 -7.84
N LEU A 400 -0.44 -10.75 -8.74
CA LEU A 400 -1.79 -10.34 -8.37
C LEU A 400 -2.41 -11.32 -7.38
N ARG A 401 -2.32 -12.64 -7.62
CA ARG A 401 -2.82 -13.67 -6.70
C ARG A 401 -2.22 -13.54 -5.31
N VAL A 402 -0.91 -13.32 -5.21
CA VAL A 402 -0.24 -13.10 -3.94
C VAL A 402 -0.75 -11.82 -3.25
N LEU A 403 -0.87 -10.71 -3.97
CA LEU A 403 -1.29 -9.41 -3.40
C LEU A 403 -2.72 -9.41 -2.88
N VAL A 404 -3.65 -10.05 -3.60
CA VAL A 404 -5.07 -10.08 -3.22
C VAL A 404 -5.44 -11.30 -2.35
N SER A 405 -4.47 -12.15 -2.04
CA SER A 405 -4.65 -13.35 -1.22
C SER A 405 -5.16 -13.00 0.18
N SER A 406 -5.94 -13.91 0.76
CA SER A 406 -6.38 -13.79 2.16
C SER A 406 -5.18 -13.88 3.11
N TRP A 407 -4.14 -14.61 2.71
CA TRP A 407 -2.86 -14.64 3.42
C TRP A 407 -2.21 -13.26 3.56
N MET A 408 -2.14 -12.45 2.49
CA MET A 408 -1.56 -11.10 2.55
C MET A 408 -2.36 -10.15 3.45
N ARG A 409 -3.64 -10.48 3.70
CA ARG A 409 -4.58 -9.70 4.51
C ARG A 409 -4.56 -10.06 6.00
N ARG A 410 -3.88 -11.12 6.44
CA ARG A 410 -3.83 -11.50 7.87
C ARG A 410 -2.71 -10.77 8.60
N LEU A 411 -2.93 -10.39 9.85
CA LEU A 411 -1.90 -9.73 10.68
C LEU A 411 -0.65 -10.59 10.87
N TRP A 412 -0.83 -11.80 11.43
CA TRP A 412 0.29 -12.66 11.86
C TRP A 412 1.19 -13.10 10.71
N THR A 413 0.63 -13.31 9.51
CA THR A 413 1.39 -13.74 8.34
C THR A 413 2.46 -12.75 7.88
N LEU A 414 2.41 -11.49 8.35
CA LEU A 414 3.51 -10.54 8.14
C LEU A 414 4.78 -11.00 8.86
N GLN A 415 4.64 -11.41 10.12
CA GLN A 415 5.75 -11.90 10.93
C GLN A 415 6.35 -13.16 10.30
N GLU A 416 5.48 -14.08 9.90
CA GLU A 416 5.81 -15.36 9.27
C GLU A 416 6.61 -15.15 7.98
N ALA A 417 6.18 -14.20 7.14
CA ALA A 417 6.83 -13.85 5.87
C ALA A 417 8.18 -13.17 6.05
N VAL A 418 8.23 -12.12 6.88
CA VAL A 418 9.38 -11.22 6.99
C VAL A 418 10.53 -11.85 7.80
N LEU A 419 10.23 -12.83 8.67
CA LEU A 419 11.24 -13.56 9.43
C LEU A 419 11.74 -14.83 8.73
N ALA A 420 11.08 -15.28 7.66
CA ALA A 420 11.47 -16.47 6.91
C ALA A 420 12.90 -16.35 6.35
N ALA A 421 13.72 -17.39 6.54
CA ALA A 421 15.00 -17.51 5.84
C ALA A 421 14.77 -17.60 4.31
N GLU A 422 13.81 -18.45 3.92
CA GLU A 422 13.30 -18.58 2.57
C GLU A 422 11.77 -18.63 2.59
N LEU A 423 11.12 -17.69 1.89
CA LEU A 423 9.66 -17.64 1.77
C LEU A 423 9.25 -18.29 0.44
N VAL A 424 8.36 -19.29 0.52
CA VAL A 424 7.94 -20.11 -0.62
C VAL A 424 6.41 -20.10 -0.72
N PHE A 425 5.87 -20.05 -1.93
CA PHE A 425 4.44 -20.05 -2.20
C PHE A 425 4.03 -21.33 -2.93
N ARG A 426 3.00 -22.02 -2.43
CA ARG A 426 2.44 -23.18 -3.14
C ARG A 426 1.44 -22.74 -4.21
N PHE A 427 1.77 -23.00 -5.47
CA PHE A 427 0.87 -22.94 -6.62
C PHE A 427 0.19 -24.31 -6.83
N SER A 428 -0.69 -24.43 -7.81
CA SER A 428 -1.43 -25.67 -8.07
C SER A 428 -0.50 -26.87 -8.37
N ASP A 429 0.64 -26.60 -9.01
CA ASP A 429 1.55 -27.59 -9.60
C ASP A 429 2.96 -27.56 -9.01
N ALA A 430 3.40 -26.44 -8.42
CA ALA A 430 4.75 -26.29 -7.90
C ALA A 430 4.84 -25.32 -6.71
N SER A 431 5.95 -25.39 -5.99
CA SER A 431 6.31 -24.43 -4.94
C SER A 431 7.38 -23.48 -5.50
N LEU A 432 7.12 -22.16 -5.47
CA LEU A 432 8.04 -21.14 -5.98
C LEU A 432 8.59 -20.26 -4.85
N SER A 433 9.88 -19.96 -4.88
CA SER A 433 10.45 -19.00 -3.93
C SER A 433 9.96 -17.59 -4.23
N ILE A 434 9.97 -16.70 -3.23
CA ILE A 434 9.66 -15.29 -3.44
C ILE A 434 10.61 -14.63 -4.47
N HIS A 435 11.85 -15.11 -4.59
CA HIS A 435 12.82 -14.59 -5.56
C HIS A 435 12.47 -14.99 -7.00
N ASP A 436 11.87 -16.17 -7.20
CA ASP A 436 11.37 -16.60 -8.51
C ASP A 436 10.09 -15.88 -8.94
N LEU A 437 9.35 -15.32 -7.96
CA LEU A 437 8.14 -14.53 -8.22
C LEU A 437 8.44 -13.08 -8.57
N ILE A 438 9.50 -12.50 -8.00
CA ILE A 438 9.86 -11.10 -8.24
C ILE A 438 10.58 -10.98 -9.59
N PRO A 439 10.02 -10.25 -10.57
CA PRO A 439 10.67 -10.08 -11.87
C PRO A 439 12.02 -9.39 -11.74
N LYS A 440 12.91 -9.66 -12.70
CA LYS A 440 14.24 -9.01 -12.73
C LYS A 440 14.08 -7.51 -12.96
N MET A 441 15.03 -6.72 -12.45
CA MET A 441 15.02 -5.26 -12.59
C MET A 441 14.89 -4.78 -14.05
N ALA A 442 15.46 -5.52 -15.00
CA ALA A 442 15.35 -5.19 -16.43
C ALA A 442 13.90 -5.25 -16.94
N GLU A 443 13.10 -6.18 -16.43
CA GLU A 443 11.68 -6.35 -16.79
C GLU A 443 10.80 -5.31 -16.10
N LEU A 444 11.08 -4.99 -14.83
CA LEU A 444 10.32 -4.01 -14.05
C LEU A 444 10.36 -2.62 -14.70
N HIS A 445 11.55 -2.11 -15.03
CA HIS A 445 11.71 -0.76 -15.62
C HIS A 445 10.96 -0.55 -16.94
N GLN A 446 10.50 -1.62 -17.58
CA GLN A 446 9.81 -1.59 -18.86
C GLN A 446 8.32 -1.92 -18.75
N ASN A 447 7.83 -2.32 -17.58
CA ASN A 447 6.45 -2.73 -17.37
C ASN A 447 5.89 -2.08 -16.10
N PRO A 448 5.09 -1.00 -16.24
CA PRO A 448 4.49 -0.29 -15.10
C PRO A 448 3.60 -1.18 -14.23
N LEU A 449 2.83 -2.07 -14.86
CA LEU A 449 1.97 -3.02 -14.17
C LEU A 449 2.81 -3.98 -13.32
N LEU A 450 3.84 -4.62 -13.89
CA LEU A 450 4.72 -5.52 -13.13
C LEU A 450 5.50 -4.80 -12.04
N THR A 451 6.01 -3.60 -12.31
CA THR A 451 6.64 -2.75 -11.28
C THR A 451 5.70 -2.61 -10.10
N SER A 452 4.50 -2.08 -10.33
CA SER A 452 3.54 -1.78 -9.28
C SER A 452 3.04 -3.04 -8.54
N LEU A 453 2.82 -4.16 -9.25
CA LEU A 453 2.47 -5.43 -8.62
C LEU A 453 3.61 -5.99 -7.75
N SER A 454 4.86 -5.84 -8.19
CA SER A 454 6.01 -6.43 -7.49
C SER A 454 6.40 -5.68 -6.21
N VAL A 455 6.14 -4.37 -6.10
CA VAL A 455 6.62 -3.54 -4.98
C VAL A 455 6.22 -4.10 -3.61
N ASN A 456 4.95 -4.49 -3.45
CA ASN A 456 4.45 -4.96 -2.15
C ASN A 456 4.94 -6.37 -1.81
N VAL A 457 5.14 -7.22 -2.83
CA VAL A 457 5.74 -8.56 -2.64
C VAL A 457 7.21 -8.41 -2.29
N HIS A 458 7.97 -7.59 -3.03
CA HIS A 458 9.38 -7.33 -2.78
C HIS A 458 9.65 -6.79 -1.37
N ARG A 459 8.76 -5.97 -0.80
CA ARG A 459 8.92 -5.46 0.58
C ARG A 459 8.97 -6.56 1.65
N LEU A 460 8.40 -7.73 1.39
CA LEU A 460 8.52 -8.87 2.32
C LEU A 460 9.95 -9.38 2.43
N THR A 461 10.83 -9.10 1.45
CA THR A 461 12.25 -9.49 1.49
C THR A 461 13.13 -8.47 2.23
N LYS A 462 12.64 -7.24 2.46
CA LYS A 462 13.44 -6.11 2.92
C LYS A 462 14.25 -6.39 4.19
N LYS A 463 13.66 -7.03 5.20
CA LYS A 463 14.35 -7.30 6.47
C LYS A 463 15.55 -8.24 6.29
N ARG A 464 15.45 -9.19 5.37
CA ARG A 464 16.53 -10.12 5.02
C ARG A 464 17.62 -9.42 4.21
N ASP A 465 17.24 -8.56 3.27
CA ASP A 465 18.17 -7.94 2.33
C ASP A 465 18.95 -6.75 2.93
N VAL A 466 18.30 -5.93 3.77
CA VAL A 466 18.84 -4.62 4.25
C VAL A 466 19.08 -4.58 5.76
N ARG A 467 18.67 -5.62 6.52
CA ARG A 467 18.74 -5.78 7.99
C ARG A 467 18.04 -4.70 8.84
N VAL A 468 17.74 -3.53 8.29
CA VAL A 468 16.98 -2.45 8.95
C VAL A 468 15.51 -2.54 8.52
N PHE A 469 14.62 -2.74 9.51
CA PHE A 469 13.17 -2.79 9.31
C PHE A 469 12.50 -1.87 10.33
N THR A 470 12.08 -0.70 9.88
CA THR A 470 11.62 0.40 10.74
C THR A 470 10.14 0.30 11.09
N LEU A 471 9.67 1.14 12.01
CA LEU A 471 8.23 1.32 12.25
C LEU A 471 7.50 1.76 10.98
N GLY A 472 8.14 2.56 10.12
CA GLY A 472 7.59 2.94 8.83
C GLY A 472 7.39 1.76 7.89
N ASP A 473 8.32 0.81 7.86
CA ASP A 473 8.20 -0.41 7.07
C ASP A 473 7.08 -1.32 7.58
N VAL A 474 7.01 -1.50 8.90
CA VAL A 474 5.95 -2.28 9.56
C VAL A 474 4.58 -1.65 9.28
N SER A 475 4.41 -0.36 9.58
CA SER A 475 3.16 0.36 9.31
C SER A 475 2.79 0.22 7.84
N TYR A 476 3.76 0.37 6.92
CA TYR A 476 3.48 0.24 5.50
C TYR A 476 2.87 -1.13 5.16
N ALA A 477 3.46 -2.21 5.69
CA ALA A 477 3.03 -3.59 5.47
C ALA A 477 1.75 -3.97 6.24
N LEU A 478 1.39 -3.22 7.29
CA LEU A 478 0.17 -3.40 8.08
C LEU A 478 -1.06 -2.70 7.49
N ARG A 479 -0.89 -1.71 6.60
CA ARG A 479 -1.97 -0.86 6.05
C ARG A 479 -3.15 -1.63 5.46
N TRP A 480 -3.00 -2.93 5.21
CA TRP A 480 -3.99 -3.78 4.55
C TRP A 480 -4.24 -5.11 5.24
N ARG A 481 -3.68 -5.26 6.44
CA ARG A 481 -3.88 -6.44 7.26
C ARG A 481 -5.02 -6.19 8.24
N THR A 482 -5.76 -7.25 8.53
CA THR A 482 -6.85 -7.27 9.50
C THR A 482 -6.63 -8.38 10.51
N THR A 483 -7.27 -8.23 11.66
CA THR A 483 -7.29 -9.22 12.73
C THR A 483 -8.66 -9.17 13.40
N THR A 484 -9.14 -10.32 13.90
CA THR A 484 -10.31 -10.39 14.78
C THR A 484 -9.94 -10.10 16.24
N ARG A 485 -8.64 -10.12 16.56
CA ARG A 485 -8.09 -9.88 17.90
C ARG A 485 -7.11 -8.70 17.84
N MET A 486 -7.61 -7.49 18.09
CA MET A 486 -6.78 -6.27 18.04
C MET A 486 -5.62 -6.29 19.05
N ALA A 487 -5.78 -6.99 20.16
CA ALA A 487 -4.72 -7.16 21.18
C ALA A 487 -3.46 -7.87 20.65
N ASP A 488 -3.55 -8.56 19.51
CA ASP A 488 -2.46 -9.28 18.87
C ASP A 488 -1.58 -8.37 18.00
N GLU A 489 -2.05 -7.18 17.59
CA GLU A 489 -1.34 -6.29 16.66
C GLU A 489 0.11 -6.05 17.08
N THR A 490 0.27 -5.60 18.33
CA THR A 490 1.58 -5.29 18.91
C THR A 490 2.44 -6.54 19.09
N LEU A 491 1.83 -7.69 19.40
CA LEU A 491 2.54 -8.96 19.56
C LEU A 491 3.10 -9.46 18.23
N ALA A 492 2.31 -9.35 17.16
CA ALA A 492 2.70 -9.76 15.81
C ALA A 492 3.89 -8.94 15.26
N ILE A 493 4.00 -7.66 15.63
CA ILE A 493 5.05 -6.78 15.08
C ILE A 493 6.25 -6.55 16.00
N ALA A 494 6.17 -6.92 17.29
CA ALA A 494 7.24 -6.67 18.26
C ALA A 494 8.60 -7.21 17.80
N SER A 495 8.64 -8.49 17.38
CA SER A 495 9.85 -9.14 16.89
C SER A 495 10.37 -8.55 15.56
N LEU A 496 9.50 -7.92 14.77
CA LEU A 496 9.88 -7.20 13.55
C LEU A 496 10.68 -5.95 13.87
N LEU A 497 10.41 -5.33 15.02
CA LEU A 497 10.99 -4.08 15.51
C LEU A 497 12.10 -4.29 16.55
N GLY A 498 12.51 -5.54 16.79
CA GLY A 498 13.55 -5.87 17.77
C GLY A 498 13.10 -5.72 19.23
N VAL A 499 11.78 -5.72 19.47
CA VAL A 499 11.18 -5.64 20.80
C VAL A 499 10.86 -7.05 21.31
N ASP A 500 11.21 -7.30 22.57
CA ASP A 500 10.86 -8.55 23.24
C ASP A 500 9.35 -8.64 23.50
N VAL A 501 8.72 -9.64 22.89
CA VAL A 501 7.28 -9.90 22.99
C VAL A 501 6.87 -10.30 24.41
N ALA A 502 7.76 -10.91 25.21
CA ALA A 502 7.46 -11.33 26.58
C ALA A 502 7.03 -10.13 27.46
N VAL A 503 7.68 -8.98 27.26
CA VAL A 503 7.36 -7.73 27.96
C VAL A 503 5.94 -7.25 27.62
N LEU A 504 5.52 -7.39 26.37
CA LEU A 504 4.18 -6.98 25.91
C LEU A 504 3.11 -7.97 26.36
N LEU A 505 3.41 -9.27 26.39
CA LEU A 505 2.51 -10.30 26.92
C LEU A 505 2.20 -10.08 28.41
N GLY A 506 3.13 -9.49 29.18
CA GLY A 506 2.91 -9.06 30.56
C GLY A 506 2.16 -7.73 30.71
N THR A 507 1.89 -7.02 29.60
CA THR A 507 1.21 -5.71 29.59
C THR A 507 -0.26 -5.87 29.19
N LYS A 508 -1.16 -5.07 29.79
CA LYS A 508 -2.59 -5.01 29.40
C LYS A 508 -2.73 -4.63 27.93
N SER A 509 -3.68 -5.24 27.22
CA SER A 509 -3.88 -5.06 25.78
C SER A 509 -3.90 -3.59 25.34
N GLU A 510 -4.63 -2.74 26.06
CA GLU A 510 -4.83 -1.31 25.77
C GLU A 510 -3.56 -0.45 25.93
N GLU A 511 -2.58 -0.94 26.69
CA GLU A 511 -1.32 -0.26 27.02
C GLU A 511 -0.14 -0.76 26.15
N ARG A 512 -0.33 -1.84 25.39
CA ARG A 512 0.76 -2.49 24.63
C ARG A 512 1.34 -1.59 23.55
N ILE A 513 0.53 -0.77 22.88
CA ILE A 513 1.04 0.08 21.79
C ILE A 513 1.92 1.20 22.33
N GLN A 514 1.54 1.81 23.45
CA GLN A 514 2.33 2.82 24.14
C GLN A 514 3.63 2.20 24.66
N LYS A 515 3.55 0.99 25.25
CA LYS A 515 4.72 0.23 25.70
C LYS A 515 5.66 -0.10 24.54
N LEU A 516 5.13 -0.54 23.40
CA LEU A 516 5.88 -0.81 22.18
C LEU A 516 6.60 0.45 21.68
N LEU A 517 5.90 1.57 21.55
CA LEU A 517 6.47 2.84 21.09
C LEU A 517 7.58 3.34 22.04
N LEU A 518 7.41 3.20 23.36
CA LEU A 518 8.46 3.51 24.34
C LEU A 518 9.70 2.62 24.20
N MET A 519 9.52 1.35 23.85
CA MET A 519 10.64 0.42 23.65
C MET A 519 11.38 0.66 22.34
N ILE A 520 10.68 1.08 21.28
CA ILE A 520 11.29 1.50 20.01
C ILE A 520 12.06 2.81 20.17
N LYS A 521 11.54 3.71 21.02
CA LYS A 521 12.08 5.03 21.37
C LYS A 521 12.09 6.03 20.22
N ASN A 522 12.77 5.74 19.10
CA ASN A 522 12.90 6.65 17.97
C ASN A 522 11.97 6.22 16.84
N ILE A 523 11.06 7.11 16.42
CA ILE A 523 10.04 6.84 15.39
C ILE A 523 10.02 7.94 14.33
N PRO A 524 9.38 7.71 13.17
CA PRO A 524 9.26 8.75 12.14
C PRO A 524 8.52 9.99 12.64
N LEU A 525 9.02 11.18 12.29
CA LEU A 525 8.43 12.45 12.69
C LEU A 525 6.95 12.55 12.29
N ASN A 526 6.62 11.93 11.16
CA ASN A 526 5.28 11.99 10.59
C ASN A 526 4.25 11.06 11.27
N THR A 527 4.64 10.32 12.32
CA THR A 527 3.68 9.58 13.16
C THR A 527 2.63 10.50 13.80
N LEU A 528 3.00 11.74 14.12
CA LEU A 528 2.07 12.74 14.66
C LEU A 528 0.88 13.03 13.72
N PHE A 529 1.09 12.91 12.40
CA PHE A 529 0.10 13.26 11.38
C PHE A 529 -0.69 12.07 10.84
N LEU A 530 -0.50 10.87 11.41
CA LEU A 530 -1.29 9.71 11.01
C LEU A 530 -2.77 9.97 11.23
N SER A 531 -3.57 9.48 10.30
CA SER A 531 -5.03 9.46 10.43
C SER A 531 -5.46 8.50 11.54
N GLY A 532 -6.77 8.42 11.77
CA GLY A 532 -7.40 7.45 12.65
C GLY A 532 -7.52 7.87 14.10
N GLU A 533 -8.11 6.97 14.88
CA GLU A 533 -8.38 7.20 16.29
C GLU A 533 -7.09 7.24 17.10
N LYS A 534 -6.98 8.23 17.99
CA LYS A 534 -5.82 8.41 18.87
C LYS A 534 -6.04 7.77 20.22
N SER A 535 -4.96 7.45 20.91
CA SER A 535 -5.02 6.95 22.28
C SER A 535 -5.66 7.98 23.22
N THR A 536 -6.36 7.50 24.24
CA THR A 536 -6.87 8.34 25.33
C THR A 536 -5.85 8.49 26.48
N THR A 537 -4.80 7.67 26.47
CA THR A 537 -3.75 7.67 27.50
C THR A 537 -2.97 8.98 27.50
N LEU A 538 -2.83 9.60 28.68
CA LEU A 538 -2.07 10.83 28.86
C LEU A 538 -0.62 10.65 28.40
N GLY A 539 -0.09 11.62 27.63
CA GLY A 539 1.25 11.55 27.04
C GLY A 539 1.32 10.79 25.71
N PHE A 540 0.24 10.12 25.31
CA PHE A 540 0.14 9.36 24.07
C PHE A 540 -1.08 9.78 23.23
N GLN A 541 -1.69 10.93 23.49
CA GLN A 541 -2.91 11.38 22.79
C GLN A 541 -2.64 11.77 21.33
N TRP A 542 -1.37 11.88 20.95
CA TRP A 542 -0.88 11.98 19.57
C TRP A 542 -0.79 10.61 18.86
N ALA A 543 -0.62 9.52 19.61
CA ALA A 543 -0.32 8.21 19.08
C ALA A 543 -1.59 7.54 18.54
N PRO A 544 -1.52 6.85 17.39
CA PRO A 544 -2.66 6.10 16.88
C PRO A 544 -3.00 4.92 17.82
N LYS A 545 -4.27 4.50 17.87
CA LYS A 545 -4.67 3.26 18.58
C LYS A 545 -4.21 1.99 17.86
N THR A 546 -4.00 2.08 16.55
CA THR A 546 -3.60 0.97 15.67
C THR A 546 -2.77 1.51 14.52
N LEU A 547 -1.80 0.74 14.05
CA LEU A 547 -1.00 0.93 12.84
C LEU A 547 -1.54 0.12 11.66
N MET A 548 -2.53 -0.75 11.91
CA MET A 548 -3.21 -1.55 10.88
C MET A 548 -4.18 -0.70 10.09
N ASN A 549 -4.62 -1.25 8.95
CA ASN A 549 -5.67 -0.72 8.06
C ASN A 549 -5.42 0.74 7.60
N ASN A 550 -6.37 1.30 6.86
CA ASN A 550 -6.28 2.70 6.41
C ASN A 550 -6.36 3.72 7.54
N PHE A 551 -6.90 3.32 8.68
CA PHE A 551 -7.06 4.20 9.83
C PHE A 551 -5.74 4.35 10.59
N GLY A 552 -4.79 3.42 10.50
CA GLY A 552 -3.46 3.57 11.11
C GLY A 552 -2.54 4.60 10.43
N GLY A 553 -3.01 5.21 9.32
CA GLY A 553 -2.39 6.33 8.63
C GLY A 553 -1.58 5.93 7.39
N LEU A 554 -1.78 6.69 6.30
CA LEU A 554 -1.06 6.50 5.05
C LEU A 554 0.32 7.17 5.16
N ASN A 555 1.36 6.33 5.04
CA ASN A 555 2.76 6.69 4.79
C ASN A 555 3.55 7.22 6.01
N LEU A 556 3.81 6.37 7.00
CA LEU A 556 5.00 6.59 7.84
C LEU A 556 6.25 6.54 6.97
N SER A 557 7.17 7.49 7.17
CA SER A 557 8.43 7.49 6.43
C SER A 557 9.25 6.26 6.84
N PRO A 558 9.72 5.43 5.89
CA PRO A 558 10.63 4.32 6.18
C PRO A 558 12.07 4.80 6.43
N ALA A 559 12.36 6.07 6.12
CA ALA A 559 13.63 6.71 6.36
C ALA A 559 13.43 7.84 7.37
N GLU A 560 14.27 7.89 8.40
CA GLU A 560 14.38 8.98 9.40
C GLU A 560 13.46 8.85 10.63
N ASN A 561 13.97 8.16 11.67
CA ASN A 561 13.38 8.11 13.01
C ASN A 561 13.77 9.34 13.84
N GLN A 562 13.22 10.50 13.47
CA GLN A 562 13.61 11.82 14.02
C GLN A 562 12.83 12.25 15.27
N ALA A 563 11.81 11.49 15.68
CA ALA A 563 11.03 11.80 16.86
C ALA A 563 11.29 10.80 18.00
N GLU A 564 11.44 11.31 19.22
CA GLU A 564 11.69 10.52 20.43
C GLU A 564 10.39 10.37 21.23
N VAL A 565 10.02 9.12 21.50
CA VAL A 565 8.88 8.76 22.34
C VAL A 565 9.31 8.78 23.80
N THR A 566 8.63 9.57 24.62
CA THR A 566 8.83 9.63 26.07
C THR A 566 7.53 9.33 26.81
N ARG A 567 7.59 9.19 28.14
CA ARG A 567 6.38 9.01 28.96
C ARG A 567 5.47 10.24 29.00
N VAL A 568 5.99 11.42 28.63
CA VAL A 568 5.26 12.69 28.70
C VAL A 568 4.79 13.19 27.33
N GLY A 569 5.23 12.57 26.23
CA GLY A 569 4.88 12.99 24.88
C GLY A 569 5.87 12.53 23.80
N LEU A 570 5.54 12.85 22.55
CA LEU A 570 6.42 12.75 21.40
C LEU A 570 7.26 14.01 21.26
N ILE A 571 8.58 13.86 21.26
CA ILE A 571 9.53 14.96 21.08
C ILE A 571 10.04 14.97 19.65
N GLY A 572 9.91 16.11 18.96
CA GLY A 572 10.40 16.26 17.59
C GLY A 572 10.56 17.72 17.20
N ILE A 573 11.24 17.98 16.08
CA ILE A 573 11.36 19.32 15.50
C ILE A 573 10.34 19.46 14.39
N TYR A 574 9.44 20.43 14.52
CA TYR A 574 8.34 20.66 13.60
C TYR A 574 8.30 22.11 13.13
N HIS A 575 7.72 22.36 11.96
CA HIS A 575 7.39 23.70 11.53
C HIS A 575 6.04 24.11 12.15
N ILE A 576 6.00 25.21 12.89
CA ILE A 576 4.84 25.60 13.68
C ILE A 576 4.37 27.03 13.42
N TYR A 577 3.07 27.25 13.68
CA TYR A 577 2.41 28.55 13.74
C TYR A 577 1.81 28.69 15.14
N ILE A 578 2.32 29.61 15.96
CA ILE A 578 1.72 29.93 17.27
C ILE A 578 0.69 31.03 17.07
N LEU A 579 -0.56 30.75 17.38
CA LEU A 579 -1.68 31.66 17.10
C LEU A 579 -1.82 32.75 18.18
N PRO A 580 -2.43 33.90 17.86
CA PRO A 580 -2.38 35.11 18.68
C PRO A 580 -3.30 35.11 19.90
N THR A 581 -4.16 34.12 20.08
CA THR A 581 -5.18 34.11 21.13
C THR A 581 -5.20 32.78 21.88
N GLN A 582 -5.24 32.85 23.21
CA GLN A 582 -5.69 31.72 24.03
C GLN A 582 -7.18 31.53 23.75
N GLY A 583 -7.57 30.43 23.12
CA GLY A 583 -8.99 30.11 22.90
C GLY A 583 -9.53 30.36 21.50
N LEU A 584 -8.71 30.33 20.44
CA LEU A 584 -9.26 30.13 19.10
C LEU A 584 -9.96 28.78 19.05
N VAL A 585 -11.23 28.81 18.69
CA VAL A 585 -12.09 27.64 18.63
C VAL A 585 -12.36 27.32 17.17
N PHE A 586 -11.76 26.24 16.69
CA PHE A 586 -11.93 25.79 15.33
C PHE A 586 -13.23 25.00 15.20
N GLU A 587 -13.90 25.20 14.08
CA GLU A 587 -15.12 24.50 13.70
C GLU A 587 -14.79 23.46 12.61
N PRO A 588 -15.26 22.21 12.73
CA PRO A 588 -15.13 21.21 11.67
C PRO A 588 -15.72 21.69 10.35
N GLY A 589 -15.15 21.26 9.21
CA GLY A 589 -15.64 21.62 7.87
C GLY A 589 -15.34 23.06 7.42
N GLN A 590 -15.03 23.97 8.34
CA GLN A 590 -14.64 25.34 8.01
C GLN A 590 -13.17 25.41 7.57
N TRP A 591 -12.90 26.27 6.58
CA TRP A 591 -11.55 26.64 6.18
C TRP A 591 -11.10 27.89 6.94
N TRP A 592 -9.98 27.78 7.64
CA TRP A 592 -9.35 28.83 8.42
C TRP A 592 -8.14 29.36 7.68
N GLN A 593 -8.02 30.69 7.61
CA GLN A 593 -6.89 31.34 6.96
C GLN A 593 -5.89 31.85 7.98
N ILE A 594 -4.62 31.52 7.75
CA ILE A 594 -3.50 31.85 8.61
C ILE A 594 -2.48 32.65 7.80
N ALA A 595 -2.08 33.80 8.31
CA ALA A 595 -1.04 34.61 7.68
C ALA A 595 0.32 33.88 7.75
N ASP A 596 1.08 33.89 6.66
CA ASP A 596 2.44 33.35 6.60
C ASP A 596 3.45 34.52 6.42
N GLN A 597 4.74 34.27 6.68
CA GLN A 597 5.80 35.30 6.61
C GLN A 597 5.92 35.95 5.22
N GLU A 598 5.54 35.23 4.16
CA GLU A 598 5.61 35.66 2.76
C GLU A 598 4.26 36.12 2.19
N GLY A 599 3.18 36.17 3.00
CA GLY A 599 1.83 36.57 2.58
C GLY A 599 0.70 35.67 3.11
N PRO A 600 -0.59 36.07 2.98
CA PRO A 600 -1.72 35.44 3.66
C PRO A 600 -2.23 34.18 2.93
N ASN A 601 -1.42 33.10 2.94
CA ASN A 601 -1.65 32.00 2.00
C ASN A 601 -1.83 30.61 2.63
N LEU A 602 -1.73 30.44 3.95
CA LEU A 602 -1.97 29.12 4.57
C LEU A 602 -3.45 28.95 4.90
N GLN A 603 -4.09 27.97 4.29
CA GLN A 603 -5.44 27.54 4.62
C GLN A 603 -5.39 26.22 5.37
N VAL A 604 -6.16 26.09 6.43
CA VAL A 604 -6.30 24.83 7.18
C VAL A 604 -7.75 24.48 7.40
N THR A 605 -8.08 23.20 7.35
CA THR A 605 -9.41 22.70 7.64
C THR A 605 -9.33 21.39 8.41
N ASP A 606 -10.35 21.12 9.22
CA ASP A 606 -10.58 19.79 9.76
C ASP A 606 -11.42 19.00 8.74
N PRO A 607 -10.84 17.99 8.07
CA PRO A 607 -11.51 17.27 6.98
C PRO A 607 -12.61 16.32 7.46
N TYR A 608 -12.80 16.11 8.77
CA TYR A 608 -13.73 15.13 9.32
C TYR A 608 -15.15 15.66 9.47
N ASP A 609 -15.68 16.27 8.40
CA ASP A 609 -17.04 16.85 8.30
C ASP A 609 -18.19 15.82 8.43
N GLN A 610 -17.86 14.53 8.60
CA GLN A 610 -18.79 13.40 8.50
C GLN A 610 -19.20 12.78 9.85
N LYS A 611 -18.88 13.41 10.99
CA LYS A 611 -19.41 13.00 12.31
C LYS A 611 -20.19 14.15 12.95
N PRO A 612 -21.53 14.11 12.96
CA PRO A 612 -22.39 15.22 13.43
C PRO A 612 -22.26 15.56 14.93
N GLU A 613 -21.50 14.78 15.69
CA GLU A 613 -21.21 14.99 17.12
C GLU A 613 -19.83 15.62 17.40
N LEU A 614 -19.13 16.10 16.36
CA LEU A 614 -17.86 16.79 16.51
C LEU A 614 -18.04 18.24 16.97
N THR A 615 -17.60 18.51 18.19
CA THR A 615 -17.63 19.84 18.80
C THR A 615 -16.45 20.70 18.35
N LYS A 616 -16.71 22.02 18.35
CA LYS A 616 -15.74 23.09 18.49
C LYS A 616 -14.55 22.71 19.39
N TYR A 617 -13.32 22.99 18.95
CA TYR A 617 -12.11 22.64 19.71
C TYR A 617 -11.08 23.77 19.72
N ARG A 618 -10.33 23.88 20.83
CA ARG A 618 -9.30 24.90 20.98
C ARG A 618 -8.04 24.56 20.17
N CYS A 619 -7.49 25.55 19.48
CA CYS A 619 -6.23 25.48 18.73
C CYS A 619 -5.35 26.69 19.08
N ASP A 620 -4.21 26.47 19.71
CA ASP A 620 -3.22 27.54 19.99
C ASP A 620 -1.99 27.41 19.06
N ILE A 621 -1.72 26.21 18.54
CA ILE A 621 -0.57 25.91 17.68
C ILE A 621 -1.02 25.06 16.49
N ILE A 622 -0.62 25.43 15.28
CA ILE A 622 -0.68 24.55 14.10
C ILE A 622 0.71 23.97 13.88
N ILE A 623 0.77 22.64 13.77
CA ILE A 623 2.00 21.87 13.61
C ILE A 623 2.02 21.26 12.21
N LEU A 624 3.13 21.40 11.51
CA LEU A 624 3.40 20.81 10.19
C LEU A 624 4.70 20.02 10.24
N PRO A 625 4.86 18.96 9.43
CA PRO A 625 6.12 18.21 9.36
C PRO A 625 7.26 19.10 8.86
N ASN A 626 7.00 19.96 7.88
CA ASN A 626 7.96 20.87 7.24
C ASN A 626 7.24 22.15 6.75
N GLN A 627 8.00 23.15 6.31
CA GLN A 627 7.45 24.34 5.66
C GLN A 627 6.68 23.96 4.38
N LEU A 628 5.44 24.45 4.26
CA LEU A 628 4.58 24.18 3.11
C LEU A 628 4.94 25.10 1.95
N SER A 629 5.14 24.54 0.75
CA SER A 629 5.37 25.32 -0.47
C SER A 629 4.05 25.76 -1.12
N PRO A 630 3.99 26.92 -1.80
CA PRO A 630 2.79 27.35 -2.52
C PRO A 630 2.29 26.30 -3.51
N GLY A 631 0.97 26.10 -3.57
CA GLY A 631 0.29 25.13 -4.43
C GLY A 631 0.18 23.72 -3.86
N ASN A 632 0.80 23.46 -2.70
CA ASN A 632 0.82 22.13 -2.09
C ASN A 632 -0.11 22.01 -0.89
N SER A 633 -0.45 20.76 -0.54
CA SER A 633 -1.11 20.40 0.70
C SER A 633 -0.25 19.47 1.56
N LEU A 634 -0.40 19.57 2.87
CA LEU A 634 0.19 18.65 3.85
C LEU A 634 -0.79 18.36 4.98
N ALA A 635 -0.63 17.21 5.61
CA ALA A 635 -1.29 16.96 6.89
C ALA A 635 -0.69 17.89 7.97
N ALA A 636 -1.55 18.43 8.82
CA ALA A 636 -1.19 19.29 9.93
C ALA A 636 -1.86 18.80 11.22
N VAL A 637 -1.49 19.37 12.36
CA VAL A 637 -2.09 19.08 13.67
C VAL A 637 -2.42 20.38 14.38
N ALA A 638 -3.64 20.48 14.91
CA ALA A 638 -4.01 21.45 15.92
C ALA A 638 -3.55 20.96 17.30
N ALA A 639 -2.92 21.84 18.07
CA ALA A 639 -2.51 21.57 19.44
C ALA A 639 -2.81 22.75 20.37
N GLN A 640 -2.93 22.46 21.66
CA GLN A 640 -3.11 23.45 22.72
C GLN A 640 -1.77 23.70 23.40
N PHE A 641 -1.40 24.97 23.56
CA PHE A 641 -0.17 25.35 24.22
C PHE A 641 -0.28 25.10 25.74
N VAL A 642 0.70 24.41 26.31
CA VAL A 642 0.75 24.12 27.76
C VAL A 642 1.83 24.96 28.45
N GLY A 643 3.03 25.02 27.86
CA GLY A 643 4.15 25.75 28.43
C GLY A 643 5.42 25.59 27.60
N SER A 644 6.50 26.25 28.00
CA SER A 644 7.82 26.06 27.41
C SER A 644 8.84 25.84 28.53
N LYS A 645 9.69 24.81 28.38
CA LYS A 645 10.73 24.47 29.34
C LYS A 645 11.96 23.95 28.60
N ASP A 646 13.15 24.42 28.96
CA ASP A 646 14.43 23.98 28.39
C ASP A 646 14.48 24.06 26.84
N GLY A 647 13.84 25.07 26.26
CA GLY A 647 13.74 25.25 24.80
C GLY A 647 12.78 24.29 24.09
N ILE A 648 11.97 23.53 24.85
CA ILE A 648 10.94 22.62 24.33
C ILE A 648 9.56 23.20 24.63
N ILE A 649 8.74 23.36 23.59
CA ILE A 649 7.35 23.77 23.74
C ILE A 649 6.50 22.53 24.03
N HIS A 650 5.85 22.51 25.18
CA HIS A 650 4.90 21.48 25.56
C HIS A 650 3.50 21.85 25.06
N CYS A 651 2.86 20.92 24.37
CA CYS A 651 1.51 21.12 23.85
C CYS A 651 0.70 19.82 23.88
N LYS A 652 -0.63 19.95 23.98
CA LYS A 652 -1.57 18.83 23.96
C LYS A 652 -2.14 18.62 22.56
N TYR A 653 -2.08 17.39 22.05
CA TYR A 653 -2.71 17.06 20.78
C TYR A 653 -4.22 17.36 20.82
N SER A 654 -4.75 18.02 19.79
CA SER A 654 -6.20 18.29 19.68
C SER A 654 -6.83 17.55 18.50
N ARG A 655 -6.40 17.88 17.27
CA ARG A 655 -7.00 17.35 16.04
C ARG A 655 -5.98 17.26 14.91
N ARG A 656 -6.23 16.34 13.97
CA ARG A 656 -5.53 16.30 12.69
C ARG A 656 -6.24 17.24 11.72
N LEU A 657 -5.47 18.04 11.01
CA LEU A 657 -5.94 19.00 10.02
C LEU A 657 -5.40 18.64 8.63
N ILE A 658 -6.01 19.22 7.60
CA ILE A 658 -5.41 19.37 6.27
C ILE A 658 -5.00 20.82 6.11
N SER A 659 -3.80 21.03 5.58
CA SER A 659 -3.28 22.35 5.24
C SER A 659 -3.04 22.47 3.74
N PHE A 660 -3.26 23.65 3.19
CA PHE A 660 -3.03 23.99 1.79
C PHE A 660 -2.43 25.40 1.71
N LYS A 661 -1.38 25.60 0.91
CA LYS A 661 -0.81 26.93 0.68
C LYS A 661 -1.25 27.45 -0.68
N THR A 662 -2.00 28.54 -0.73
CA THR A 662 -2.53 29.11 -1.97
C THR A 662 -1.41 29.76 -2.80
N THR A 663 -1.57 29.75 -4.13
CA THR A 663 -0.72 30.48 -5.09
C THR A 663 -1.32 31.82 -5.52
N ILE A 664 -2.60 32.06 -5.24
CA ILE A 664 -3.36 33.24 -5.66
C ILE A 664 -4.01 33.87 -4.42
N SER A 665 -3.85 35.17 -4.26
CA SER A 665 -4.58 35.95 -3.25
C SER A 665 -6.05 36.01 -3.67
N GLN A 666 -6.90 35.13 -3.15
CA GLN A 666 -8.34 35.22 -3.38
C GLN A 666 -8.92 36.40 -2.59
N LYS A 667 -10.03 37.00 -3.03
CA LYS A 667 -10.81 37.90 -2.17
C LYS A 667 -11.47 37.04 -1.09
N HIS A 668 -11.26 37.37 0.18
CA HIS A 668 -11.62 36.53 1.31
C HIS A 668 -12.82 37.10 2.08
N GLU A 669 -13.70 36.22 2.59
CA GLU A 669 -14.88 36.60 3.40
C GLU A 669 -14.51 37.05 4.83
N HIS A 670 -13.31 36.69 5.33
CA HIS A 670 -12.83 37.01 6.68
C HIS A 670 -11.34 37.41 6.69
N GLU A 671 -10.93 38.22 7.67
CA GLU A 671 -9.53 38.57 7.88
C GLU A 671 -8.69 37.35 8.32
N PRO A 672 -7.46 37.20 7.81
CA PRO A 672 -6.59 36.08 8.16
C PRO A 672 -6.10 36.16 9.61
N ILE A 673 -5.98 35.02 10.28
CA ILE A 673 -5.40 34.93 11.62
C ILE A 673 -3.90 35.17 11.52
N VAL A 674 -3.38 36.18 12.21
CA VAL A 674 -1.95 36.54 12.20
C VAL A 674 -1.20 35.80 13.32
N PRO A 675 -0.29 34.85 13.03
CA PRO A 675 0.46 34.14 14.05
C PRO A 675 1.41 35.06 14.82
N ARG A 676 1.62 34.77 16.10
CA ARG A 676 2.68 35.38 16.93
C ARG A 676 4.07 34.86 16.59
N TYR A 677 4.16 33.64 16.07
CA TYR A 677 5.42 33.00 15.70
C TYR A 677 5.20 32.02 14.56
N ILE A 678 6.17 31.98 13.64
CA ILE A 678 6.24 31.03 12.53
C ILE A 678 7.69 30.56 12.45
N GLY A 679 7.92 29.25 12.45
CA GLY A 679 9.27 28.70 12.31
C GLY A 679 9.40 27.26 12.81
N ASN A 680 10.62 26.72 12.70
CA ASN A 680 10.92 25.38 13.21
C ASN A 680 11.16 25.44 14.72
N SER A 681 10.51 24.55 15.48
CA SER A 681 10.63 24.49 16.94
C SER A 681 10.63 23.06 17.44
N LYS A 682 11.31 22.82 18.57
CA LYS A 682 11.26 21.55 19.27
C LYS A 682 10.00 21.48 20.13
N LEU A 683 9.15 20.49 19.85
CA LEU A 683 7.90 20.27 20.58
C LEU A 683 7.98 19.01 21.43
N CYS A 684 7.20 18.97 22.51
CA CYS A 684 6.76 17.77 23.21
C CYS A 684 5.24 17.71 23.13
N VAL A 685 4.71 16.84 22.27
CA VAL A 685 3.26 16.69 22.05
C VAL A 685 2.73 15.57 22.94
N CYS A 686 1.81 15.87 23.86
CA CYS A 686 1.20 14.90 24.77
C CYS A 686 -0.16 14.37 24.30
#